data_AF-A0A1K2IXF3-F1
#
_entry.id   AF-A0A1K2IXF3-F1
#
_cell.length_a   1.000
_cell.length_b   1.000
_cell.length_c   1.000
_cell.angle_alpha   90.00
_cell.angle_beta   90.00
_cell.angle_gamma   90.00
#
_symmetry.space_group_name_H-M   'P 1'
#
loop_
_entity.id
_entity.type
_entity.pdbx_description
1 polymer ?
#
loop_
_entity_poly.entity_id
_entity_poly.type
_entity_poly.pdbx_seq_one_letter_code
_entity_poly.pdbx_strand_id
1 'polypeptide(L)'
;MIIKLKHLVNLLVFLLMVGISTNLIKAQDTDGDGVLNSVDLDDDNDGIPDAEESPNCFFTVYEANRVASVISTLNGAGTDPAAGIDIPLLYNDNINDGTVAAAYNFAGSQTITSGSSIFTIKYPTPITIKSLTVIQASSGMSSSGYAKLYGSQDGISYTLLTTGNGISISSTTVTFNNTSTTEYLYYQIRYIGTSTSGNATSVTAGTATIHEIYSLAASTPVYNPSAHPKPGACNDDLDNDGIPNHLDSDSDGDGCSDAYEGSATANKTVSVIPGPYGANGLANSLETSTESGTVNYVSTYRKYAAKLSQKLCVDTDSDGVSNPIDLDDDNDGVLDTEEGEFCGRLDRNIRVGYLNVGAGNNGLATNLLYNLNNFGANGVYNKVRGVTLIPFATAASVTEANLLAQNIDIFFVGSSGSDATTSSDKIPTSVNTILITWAKNNGKGIFALQNNAIDYGYSVTDNNVNPNTPVGVLGRDYYTNGYWPTPSLNQGGTVQMTIKSLSRTFDFLMLDANLRPVVITDREYNLVIFPDATIYNSEATNATPITDDQKAIADTWAYVFDKYLDNQCTWLDTDGDLTPNHLDLDSDQDGCSDALEAGATNSGVSNFAFVSQAGSSTDSNSDGLADIVDTNLNGIPDYLSTYNPQAINGSIKKCIDSDGDGYLDISDLDDDNDGILDTTEGLTCNLLNRNLRIGYLDTTLGKSGLMINMLSNPVNFSLSGTYNKFPGVTFVPYATQTAITEAQLLTDKIDIFYVGSSALDAQTTSDKLLTATNARIMAWASNNDKGVVVLQNNAADYGYILNNVYPNSNPSSPYGPLGEAVFTNGYWPETAFNMSGTVQMSINSETRRYETAMADIQGKATFVRDGDEKIVFFPDATIFISDQTQSTIGTNTTLKVAADVWAFAFDVFINGICSSIDTDGDGIPNHLDLDSDNDGCLDAIEGSENVTTAQLTTAVGTVTAGTGSTASNQNLGNTVDSQGVPTVVNSGGAADIATDQGQGIGSSVTANALAVAGTISANQTLSSGNTPATLSLTGSTGAIQWQVSSDNSTFTNISGATAATYTPGALTATTYYRVLVTSIGGCTETSDVITITIMSLCYKPAVTAGTVLETKLGITALGRAGTDSGSWPMVRKGAWTVLESKEKGFVVNRVSATADLSQITNAVEGMMIYDEEADCLKIYTIKEGDSAAAWHCFNTQACPD
;
A
#
# COMPACT_ATOMS: atom_id res chain seq x y z
N MET A 1 -1.95 64.57 60.76
CA MET A 1 -3.34 64.06 60.69
C MET A 1 -3.62 63.34 59.36
N ILE A 2 -3.21 63.91 58.21
CA ILE A 2 -3.42 63.34 56.86
C ILE A 2 -2.67 62.01 56.64
N ILE A 3 -1.49 61.80 57.24
CA ILE A 3 -0.71 60.56 57.10
C ILE A 3 -1.34 59.38 57.84
N LYS A 4 -2.01 59.63 58.98
CA LYS A 4 -2.74 58.58 59.72
C LYS A 4 -4.04 58.16 59.01
N LEU A 5 -4.67 59.06 58.25
CA LEU A 5 -5.86 58.74 57.45
C LEU A 5 -5.49 57.89 56.22
N LYS A 6 -4.33 58.14 55.60
CA LYS A 6 -3.83 57.32 54.48
C LYS A 6 -3.46 55.90 54.90
N HIS A 7 -2.89 55.71 56.09
CA HIS A 7 -2.65 54.37 56.63
C HIS A 7 -3.93 53.67 57.09
N LEU A 8 -4.92 54.40 57.59
CA LEU A 8 -6.21 53.79 57.94
C LEU A 8 -7.00 53.38 56.70
N VAL A 9 -6.96 54.17 55.62
CA VAL A 9 -7.60 53.84 54.33
C VAL A 9 -6.87 52.69 53.64
N ASN A 10 -5.54 52.67 53.62
CA ASN A 10 -4.78 51.54 53.07
C ASN A 10 -4.95 50.27 53.91
N LEU A 11 -5.08 50.37 55.24
CA LEU A 11 -5.38 49.22 56.10
C LEU A 11 -6.83 48.75 55.94
N LEU A 12 -7.79 49.64 55.65
CA LEU A 12 -9.18 49.26 55.32
C LEU A 12 -9.29 48.61 53.95
N VAL A 13 -8.52 49.08 52.96
CA VAL A 13 -8.45 48.47 51.62
C VAL A 13 -7.70 47.12 51.67
N PHE A 14 -6.65 47.02 52.51
CA PHE A 14 -5.94 45.75 52.74
C PHE A 14 -6.78 44.77 53.57
N LEU A 15 -7.58 45.21 54.54
CA LEU A 15 -8.56 44.35 55.21
C LEU A 15 -9.78 44.00 54.33
N LEU A 16 -10.15 44.86 53.36
CA LEU A 16 -11.13 44.49 52.32
C LEU A 16 -10.55 43.48 51.31
N MET A 17 -9.23 43.50 51.06
CA MET A 17 -8.56 42.54 50.16
C MET A 17 -8.10 41.25 50.85
N VAL A 18 -7.89 41.25 52.17
CA VAL A 18 -7.43 40.07 52.95
C VAL A 18 -8.57 39.44 53.78
N GLY A 19 -9.71 40.14 53.91
CA GLY A 19 -10.90 39.67 54.64
C GLY A 19 -12.02 39.08 53.77
N ILE A 20 -11.79 38.91 52.47
CA ILE A 20 -12.74 38.29 51.53
C ILE A 20 -12.02 37.14 50.82
N SER A 21 -11.66 36.11 51.58
CA SER A 21 -11.17 34.85 51.02
C SER A 21 -11.57 33.68 51.92
N THR A 22 -12.83 33.70 52.36
CA THR A 22 -13.57 32.51 52.79
C THR A 22 -15.02 32.68 52.31
N ASN A 23 -15.38 31.94 51.26
CA ASN A 23 -16.73 31.73 50.72
C ASN A 23 -17.41 32.91 50.01
N LEU A 24 -16.86 33.34 48.88
CA LEU A 24 -17.68 33.57 47.67
C LEU A 24 -16.87 32.96 46.51
N ILE A 25 -17.19 31.72 46.14
CA ILE A 25 -16.89 31.23 44.79
C ILE A 25 -17.60 32.25 43.90
N LYS A 26 -16.83 33.04 43.14
CA LYS A 26 -17.41 33.71 41.99
C LYS A 26 -17.92 32.56 41.13
N ALA A 27 -19.23 32.52 40.96
CA ALA A 27 -19.88 31.77 39.91
C ALA A 27 -19.06 31.94 38.62
N GLN A 28 -18.29 30.91 38.27
CA GLN A 28 -17.51 30.83 37.04
C GLN A 28 -18.45 30.30 35.98
N ASP A 29 -18.33 30.88 34.80
CA ASP A 29 -19.12 30.70 33.58
C ASP A 29 -18.04 30.87 32.49
N THR A 30 -17.44 29.76 32.09
CA THR A 30 -16.18 29.73 31.32
C THR A 30 -16.40 30.11 29.86
N ASP A 31 -17.50 29.64 29.28
CA ASP A 31 -17.91 29.89 27.88
C ASP A 31 -18.80 31.14 27.70
N GLY A 32 -19.38 31.68 28.78
CA GLY A 32 -20.18 32.89 28.75
C GLY A 32 -21.62 32.69 28.28
N ASP A 33 -22.15 31.48 28.34
CA ASP A 33 -23.52 31.16 27.91
C ASP A 33 -24.61 31.58 28.93
N GLY A 34 -24.17 31.91 30.16
CA GLY A 34 -24.99 32.38 31.27
C GLY A 34 -25.44 31.29 32.26
N VAL A 35 -25.01 30.05 32.05
CA VAL A 35 -25.01 28.94 33.01
C VAL A 35 -23.67 28.97 33.77
N LEU A 36 -23.61 28.34 34.94
CA LEU A 36 -22.40 28.37 35.77
C LEU A 36 -21.77 27.00 35.73
N ASN A 37 -20.44 26.92 35.69
CA ASN A 37 -19.70 25.65 35.62
C ASN A 37 -20.05 24.62 36.71
N SER A 38 -20.67 25.05 37.81
CA SER A 38 -21.16 24.13 38.85
C SER A 38 -22.47 23.39 38.51
N VAL A 39 -23.15 23.79 37.44
CA VAL A 39 -24.44 23.29 36.96
C VAL A 39 -24.48 23.14 35.44
N ASP A 40 -23.47 23.65 34.74
CA ASP A 40 -23.20 23.35 33.35
C ASP A 40 -22.90 21.86 33.17
N LEU A 41 -23.19 21.35 31.99
CA LEU A 41 -22.87 19.98 31.60
C LEU A 41 -21.77 19.91 30.54
N ASP A 42 -21.43 21.05 29.94
CA ASP A 42 -20.54 21.26 28.79
C ASP A 42 -19.91 22.66 28.94
N ASP A 43 -18.85 22.71 29.75
CA ASP A 43 -18.27 23.91 30.36
C ASP A 43 -17.55 24.85 29.37
N ASP A 44 -17.26 24.38 28.15
CA ASP A 44 -16.62 25.12 27.06
C ASP A 44 -17.50 25.23 25.78
N ASN A 45 -18.66 24.57 25.80
CA ASN A 45 -19.68 24.56 24.75
C ASN A 45 -19.23 23.96 23.42
N ASP A 46 -18.27 23.04 23.43
CA ASP A 46 -17.84 22.27 22.25
C ASP A 46 -18.84 21.14 21.89
N GLY A 47 -19.82 20.90 22.76
CA GLY A 47 -20.88 19.90 22.60
C GLY A 47 -20.62 18.59 23.30
N ILE A 48 -19.42 18.35 23.83
CA ILE A 48 -18.99 17.16 24.54
C ILE A 48 -19.23 17.38 26.04
N PRO A 49 -19.89 16.44 26.75
CA PRO A 49 -20.16 16.66 28.18
C PRO A 49 -18.91 16.54 29.07
N ASP A 50 -18.76 17.38 30.10
CA ASP A 50 -17.55 17.46 30.94
C ASP A 50 -17.06 16.12 31.51
N ALA A 51 -18.00 15.26 31.93
CA ALA A 51 -17.69 13.97 32.53
C ALA A 51 -17.20 12.93 31.50
N GLU A 52 -17.38 13.19 30.21
CA GLU A 52 -16.81 12.41 29.13
C GLU A 52 -15.33 12.75 28.91
N GLU A 53 -15.02 14.05 28.91
CA GLU A 53 -13.70 14.63 28.68
C GLU A 53 -12.78 14.47 29.90
N SER A 54 -13.33 14.74 31.09
CA SER A 54 -12.62 14.73 32.37
C SER A 54 -13.23 13.73 33.38
N PRO A 55 -13.32 12.43 33.05
CA PRO A 55 -14.10 11.45 33.82
C PRO A 55 -13.64 11.27 35.27
N ASN A 56 -12.40 11.64 35.62
CA ASN A 56 -11.93 11.53 37.01
C ASN A 56 -12.51 12.62 37.89
N CYS A 57 -12.95 13.71 37.30
CA CYS A 57 -13.37 14.92 37.96
C CYS A 57 -14.84 14.89 38.37
N PHE A 58 -15.62 13.91 37.90
CA PHE A 58 -17.07 13.81 38.15
C PHE A 58 -17.44 12.54 38.90
N PHE A 59 -18.51 12.58 39.68
CA PHE A 59 -19.04 11.40 40.36
C PHE A 59 -19.83 10.53 39.40
N THR A 60 -19.42 9.27 39.27
CA THR A 60 -20.24 8.25 38.61
C THR A 60 -21.50 7.94 39.44
N VAL A 61 -22.54 7.40 38.81
CA VAL A 61 -23.79 7.00 39.52
C VAL A 61 -23.53 6.03 40.68
N TYR A 62 -22.49 5.20 40.55
CA TYR A 62 -22.10 4.26 41.60
C TYR A 62 -21.43 4.97 42.78
N GLU A 63 -20.46 5.85 42.51
CA GLU A 63 -19.84 6.66 43.55
C GLU A 63 -20.88 7.54 44.26
N ALA A 64 -21.84 8.08 43.52
CA ALA A 64 -22.94 8.87 44.05
C ALA A 64 -23.91 8.07 44.92
N ASN A 65 -24.24 6.82 44.55
CA ASN A 65 -25.13 5.94 45.33
C ASN A 65 -24.41 5.24 46.51
N ARG A 66 -23.11 5.45 46.68
CA ARG A 66 -22.38 4.93 47.84
C ARG A 66 -22.81 5.71 49.10
N VAL A 67 -23.07 5.02 50.20
CA VAL A 67 -23.44 5.70 51.46
C VAL A 67 -22.17 6.30 52.07
N ALA A 68 -22.16 7.61 52.24
CA ALA A 68 -21.03 8.33 52.82
C ALA A 68 -21.01 8.28 54.36
N SER A 69 -22.18 8.26 54.99
CA SER A 69 -22.31 8.13 56.46
C SER A 69 -23.73 7.75 56.86
N VAL A 70 -23.87 7.06 57.99
CA VAL A 70 -25.15 6.78 58.65
C VAL A 70 -25.06 7.21 60.11
N ILE A 71 -25.94 8.10 60.57
CA ILE A 71 -26.03 8.53 61.97
C ILE A 71 -27.41 8.21 62.55
N SER A 72 -27.49 8.02 63.87
CA SER A 72 -28.76 7.93 64.62
C SER A 72 -28.88 9.01 65.68
N THR A 73 -30.10 9.44 66.00
CA THR A 73 -30.35 10.28 67.20
C THR A 73 -30.46 9.47 68.48
N LEU A 74 -30.40 8.14 68.39
CA LEU A 74 -30.43 7.21 69.52
C LEU A 74 -29.01 6.69 69.76
N ASN A 75 -28.68 6.39 71.02
CA ASN A 75 -27.37 5.86 71.39
C ASN A 75 -27.27 4.36 71.08
N GLY A 76 -26.12 3.92 70.60
CA GLY A 76 -25.75 2.51 70.53
C GLY A 76 -25.54 1.88 71.91
N ALA A 77 -25.62 0.55 71.99
CA ALA A 77 -25.35 -0.24 73.19
C ALA A 77 -23.86 -0.61 73.31
N GLY A 78 -23.35 -0.63 74.55
CA GLY A 78 -21.99 -1.11 74.81
C GLY A 78 -20.91 -0.26 74.11
N THR A 79 -20.23 -0.85 73.13
CA THR A 79 -19.18 -0.19 72.32
C THR A 79 -19.72 0.42 71.03
N ASP A 80 -21.00 0.27 70.73
CA ASP A 80 -21.62 0.82 69.52
C ASP A 80 -21.64 2.37 69.57
N PRO A 81 -21.55 3.05 68.40
CA PRO A 81 -21.48 4.51 68.34
C PRO A 81 -22.61 5.24 69.09
N ALA A 82 -22.28 6.35 69.74
CA ALA A 82 -23.25 7.21 70.42
C ALA A 82 -24.10 8.00 69.42
N ALA A 83 -25.19 8.61 69.90
CA ALA A 83 -26.06 9.43 69.07
C ALA A 83 -25.28 10.55 68.35
N GLY A 84 -25.54 10.73 67.06
CA GLY A 84 -24.91 11.74 66.20
C GLY A 84 -23.50 11.38 65.70
N ILE A 85 -22.94 10.23 66.10
CA ILE A 85 -21.69 9.70 65.57
C ILE A 85 -22.00 8.77 64.40
N ASP A 86 -21.14 8.80 63.38
CA ASP A 86 -21.24 7.90 62.23
C ASP A 86 -21.20 6.44 62.66
N ILE A 87 -21.98 5.62 61.97
CA ILE A 87 -22.16 4.19 62.23
C ILE A 87 -21.68 3.40 61.00
N PRO A 88 -20.36 3.30 60.76
CA PRO A 88 -19.79 2.52 59.65
C PRO A 88 -20.32 1.10 59.58
N LEU A 89 -20.61 0.48 60.73
CA LEU A 89 -21.13 -0.88 60.84
C LEU A 89 -22.43 -1.11 60.05
N LEU A 90 -23.22 -0.06 59.82
CA LEU A 90 -24.50 -0.17 59.11
C LEU A 90 -24.36 -0.02 57.59
N TYR A 91 -23.21 0.38 57.07
CA TYR A 91 -23.01 0.57 55.64
C TYR A 91 -21.64 0.10 55.16
N ASN A 92 -20.82 -0.61 55.93
CA ASN A 92 -19.52 -1.12 55.51
C ASN A 92 -19.40 -2.60 55.92
N ASP A 93 -20.05 -3.49 55.16
CA ASP A 93 -20.07 -4.94 55.43
C ASP A 93 -18.81 -5.63 54.89
N ASN A 94 -17.79 -5.75 55.75
CA ASN A 94 -16.55 -6.45 55.41
C ASN A 94 -16.59 -7.93 55.83
N ILE A 95 -17.23 -8.78 55.02
CA ILE A 95 -17.30 -10.24 55.25
C ILE A 95 -15.92 -10.94 55.07
N ASN A 96 -14.85 -10.21 54.67
CA ASN A 96 -13.51 -10.75 54.40
C ASN A 96 -12.49 -10.63 55.53
N ASP A 97 -12.81 -10.04 56.69
CA ASP A 97 -11.89 -9.99 57.83
C ASP A 97 -12.01 -11.21 58.78
N GLY A 98 -12.87 -12.17 58.42
CA GLY A 98 -13.14 -13.35 59.25
C GLY A 98 -14.01 -13.05 60.48
N THR A 99 -14.66 -11.89 60.56
CA THR A 99 -15.61 -11.56 61.62
C THR A 99 -17.06 -11.75 61.16
N VAL A 100 -17.86 -12.36 62.01
CA VAL A 100 -19.31 -12.41 61.87
C VAL A 100 -19.80 -10.97 62.10
N ALA A 101 -20.55 -10.39 61.15
CA ALA A 101 -21.07 -9.02 61.16
C ALA A 101 -21.21 -8.43 62.58
N ALA A 102 -20.40 -7.42 62.89
CA ALA A 102 -20.57 -6.63 64.10
C ALA A 102 -21.85 -5.81 63.96
N ALA A 103 -22.96 -6.34 64.48
CA ALA A 103 -24.27 -5.73 64.36
C ALA A 103 -24.47 -4.58 65.36
N TYR A 104 -25.07 -3.49 64.91
CA TYR A 104 -25.41 -2.34 65.74
C TYR A 104 -26.68 -2.60 66.56
N ASN A 105 -26.68 -2.26 67.84
CA ASN A 105 -27.84 -2.35 68.72
C ASN A 105 -28.11 -1.00 69.38
N PHE A 106 -29.38 -0.59 69.51
CA PHE A 106 -29.68 0.55 70.37
C PHE A 106 -29.53 0.20 71.85
N ALA A 107 -29.06 1.15 72.66
CA ALA A 107 -29.12 1.04 74.12
C ALA A 107 -30.57 0.93 74.59
N GLY A 108 -30.82 0.06 75.58
CA GLY A 108 -32.15 -0.19 76.12
C GLY A 108 -32.80 1.04 76.76
N SER A 109 -34.13 1.01 76.87
CA SER A 109 -34.95 2.05 77.51
C SER A 109 -34.91 3.45 76.87
N GLN A 110 -34.43 3.57 75.63
CA GLN A 110 -34.56 4.81 74.84
C GLN A 110 -35.97 4.93 74.25
N THR A 111 -36.50 6.14 74.18
CA THR A 111 -37.85 6.42 73.65
C THR A 111 -37.76 7.07 72.28
N ILE A 112 -38.49 6.53 71.31
CA ILE A 112 -38.67 7.09 69.97
C ILE A 112 -40.01 7.82 69.93
N THR A 113 -39.98 9.12 69.66
CA THR A 113 -41.19 9.95 69.57
C THR A 113 -41.57 10.20 68.13
N SER A 114 -42.87 10.33 67.84
CA SER A 114 -43.36 10.58 66.48
C SER A 114 -42.71 11.84 65.88
N GLY A 115 -42.20 11.73 64.66
CA GLY A 115 -41.44 12.76 63.96
C GLY A 115 -39.92 12.67 64.13
N SER A 116 -39.41 11.91 65.10
CA SER A 116 -37.96 11.74 65.30
C SER A 116 -37.33 10.93 64.18
N SER A 117 -36.15 11.33 63.72
CA SER A 117 -35.31 10.53 62.82
C SER A 117 -34.73 9.35 63.58
N ILE A 118 -34.89 8.14 63.06
CA ILE A 118 -34.21 6.95 63.57
C ILE A 118 -32.78 6.90 62.99
N PHE A 119 -32.68 7.04 61.67
CA PHE A 119 -31.41 7.11 60.93
C PHE A 119 -31.41 8.27 59.96
N THR A 120 -30.24 8.90 59.80
CA THR A 120 -29.92 9.85 58.73
C THR A 120 -28.78 9.27 57.91
N ILE A 121 -29.00 9.16 56.61
CA ILE A 121 -28.09 8.62 55.62
C ILE A 121 -27.61 9.80 54.77
N LYS A 122 -26.30 9.91 54.54
CA LYS A 122 -25.69 10.93 53.67
C LYS A 122 -25.02 10.25 52.47
N TYR A 123 -25.12 10.86 51.29
CA TYR A 123 -24.41 10.46 50.08
C TYR A 123 -23.25 11.44 49.75
N PRO A 124 -22.29 11.08 48.88
CA PRO A 124 -21.19 11.96 48.47
C PRO A 124 -21.66 13.19 47.69
N THR A 125 -22.64 12.99 46.81
CA THR A 125 -23.31 14.01 45.99
C THR A 125 -24.82 13.75 46.03
N PRO A 126 -25.70 14.74 45.74
CA PRO A 126 -27.12 14.47 45.61
C PRO A 126 -27.40 13.34 44.62
N ILE A 127 -28.30 12.44 44.96
CA ILE A 127 -28.74 11.36 44.08
C ILE A 127 -30.22 11.08 44.30
N THR A 128 -30.93 10.63 43.27
CA THR A 128 -32.27 10.07 43.42
C THR A 128 -32.18 8.56 43.66
N ILE A 129 -32.56 8.09 44.85
CA ILE A 129 -32.69 6.65 45.12
C ILE A 129 -34.08 6.14 44.74
N LYS A 130 -34.19 4.91 44.23
CA LYS A 130 -35.45 4.17 44.05
C LYS A 130 -36.01 3.67 45.38
N SER A 131 -35.13 3.13 46.22
CA SER A 131 -35.51 2.62 47.54
C SER A 131 -34.35 2.64 48.53
N LEU A 132 -34.70 2.65 49.82
CA LEU A 132 -33.79 2.50 50.96
C LEU A 132 -34.25 1.28 51.79
N THR A 133 -33.36 0.33 52.04
CA THR A 133 -33.67 -0.90 52.78
C THR A 133 -32.84 -0.99 54.05
N VAL A 134 -33.48 -1.39 55.15
CA VAL A 134 -32.83 -1.74 56.42
C VAL A 134 -32.99 -3.23 56.67
N ILE A 135 -31.87 -3.93 56.87
CA ILE A 135 -31.80 -5.33 57.28
C ILE A 135 -31.54 -5.40 58.78
N GLN A 136 -32.42 -6.09 59.50
CA GLN A 136 -32.38 -6.18 60.96
C GLN A 136 -32.93 -7.52 61.44
N ALA A 137 -32.60 -7.91 62.67
CA ALA A 137 -33.38 -8.90 63.39
C ALA A 137 -34.80 -8.35 63.65
N SER A 138 -35.77 -9.24 63.84
CA SER A 138 -37.14 -8.82 64.14
C SER A 138 -37.14 -7.86 65.33
N SER A 139 -37.75 -6.68 65.15
CA SER A 139 -37.79 -5.60 66.14
C SER A 139 -36.47 -4.84 66.38
N GLY A 140 -35.54 -4.80 65.42
CA GLY A 140 -34.27 -4.05 65.55
C GLY A 140 -34.46 -2.56 65.85
N MET A 141 -35.22 -1.86 65.02
CA MET A 141 -35.57 -0.44 65.25
C MET A 141 -36.57 -0.25 66.39
N SER A 142 -37.63 -1.07 66.43
CA SER A 142 -38.64 -1.10 67.49
C SER A 142 -39.50 -2.36 67.37
N SER A 143 -40.06 -2.85 68.47
CA SER A 143 -41.01 -3.98 68.49
C SER A 143 -42.40 -3.67 67.91
N SER A 144 -42.71 -2.39 67.76
CA SER A 144 -43.94 -1.91 67.13
C SER A 144 -43.74 -0.51 66.58
N GLY A 145 -44.51 -0.14 65.55
CA GLY A 145 -44.43 1.19 64.98
C GLY A 145 -44.33 1.21 63.47
N TYR A 146 -44.53 2.40 62.91
CA TYR A 146 -44.42 2.69 61.49
C TYR A 146 -43.48 3.87 61.26
N ALA A 147 -42.77 3.86 60.14
CA ALA A 147 -41.89 4.94 59.71
C ALA A 147 -42.14 5.33 58.24
N LYS A 148 -41.57 6.46 57.85
CA LYS A 148 -41.57 7.00 56.47
C LYS A 148 -40.20 7.55 56.11
N LEU A 149 -39.92 7.61 54.81
CA LEU A 149 -38.68 8.15 54.27
C LEU A 149 -38.83 9.63 53.93
N TYR A 150 -37.79 10.40 54.22
CA TYR A 150 -37.69 11.82 53.94
C TYR A 150 -36.36 12.13 53.24
N GLY A 151 -36.31 13.17 52.41
CA GLY A 151 -35.12 13.64 51.69
C GLY A 151 -34.80 15.10 52.00
N SER A 152 -33.53 15.47 51.95
CA SER A 152 -33.06 16.83 52.20
C SER A 152 -31.77 17.13 51.42
N GLN A 153 -31.64 18.34 50.87
CA GLN A 153 -30.41 18.82 50.24
C GLN A 153 -29.43 19.45 51.25
N ASP A 154 -29.95 20.08 52.31
CA ASP A 154 -29.18 20.86 53.30
C ASP A 154 -28.93 20.11 54.62
N GLY A 155 -29.58 18.95 54.83
CA GLY A 155 -29.54 18.18 56.07
C GLY A 155 -30.35 18.80 57.23
N ILE A 156 -31.13 19.85 56.95
CA ILE A 156 -31.93 20.59 57.94
C ILE A 156 -33.42 20.47 57.58
N SER A 157 -33.77 20.76 56.34
CA SER A 157 -35.13 20.80 55.82
C SER A 157 -35.45 19.52 55.07
N TYR A 158 -36.41 18.74 55.59
CA TYR A 158 -36.73 17.40 55.06
C TYR A 158 -38.13 17.32 54.45
N THR A 159 -38.18 16.81 53.22
CA THR A 159 -39.40 16.58 52.43
C THR A 159 -39.81 15.11 52.52
N LEU A 160 -41.11 14.82 52.64
CA LEU A 160 -41.62 13.45 52.70
C LEU A 160 -41.54 12.77 51.32
N LEU A 161 -40.97 11.56 51.25
CA LEU A 161 -40.71 10.85 49.99
C LEU A 161 -41.59 9.61 49.75
N THR A 162 -42.16 9.02 50.80
CA THR A 162 -43.06 7.86 50.70
C THR A 162 -44.53 8.29 50.66
N THR A 163 -45.28 7.89 49.62
CA THR A 163 -46.74 8.07 49.54
C THR A 163 -47.52 7.01 50.32
N GLY A 164 -48.69 7.34 50.86
CA GLY A 164 -49.60 6.37 51.50
C GLY A 164 -49.32 6.08 52.97
N ASN A 165 -49.62 4.86 53.41
CA ASN A 165 -49.42 4.40 54.79
C ASN A 165 -47.92 4.24 55.12
N GLY A 166 -47.54 4.44 56.38
CA GLY A 166 -46.19 4.15 56.87
C GLY A 166 -45.85 2.67 56.85
N ILE A 167 -44.55 2.38 56.83
CA ILE A 167 -43.99 1.03 56.72
C ILE A 167 -43.64 0.52 58.11
N SER A 168 -43.99 -0.74 58.41
CA SER A 168 -43.73 -1.35 59.71
C SER A 168 -42.22 -1.49 59.94
N ILE A 169 -41.74 -1.03 61.10
CA ILE A 169 -40.32 -1.09 61.48
C ILE A 169 -39.96 -2.28 62.37
N SER A 170 -40.89 -3.21 62.59
CA SER A 170 -40.65 -4.42 63.39
C SER A 170 -40.21 -5.64 62.56
N SER A 171 -40.33 -5.56 61.23
CA SER A 171 -39.99 -6.63 60.29
C SER A 171 -38.48 -6.83 60.18
N THR A 172 -38.03 -8.00 59.74
CA THR A 172 -36.59 -8.31 59.52
C THR A 172 -35.99 -7.56 58.32
N THR A 173 -36.82 -7.19 57.35
CA THR A 173 -36.44 -6.39 56.18
C THR A 173 -37.44 -5.25 56.06
N VAL A 174 -36.95 -4.02 56.04
CA VAL A 174 -37.78 -2.81 55.98
C VAL A 174 -37.34 -1.97 54.80
N THR A 175 -38.17 -1.94 53.75
CA THR A 175 -37.87 -1.22 52.50
C THR A 175 -38.78 -0.02 52.34
N PHE A 176 -38.18 1.15 52.13
CA PHE A 176 -38.84 2.41 51.86
C PHE A 176 -38.66 2.76 50.39
N ASN A 177 -39.77 2.77 49.62
CA ASN A 177 -39.74 3.19 48.22
C ASN A 177 -39.84 4.71 48.13
N ASN A 178 -38.94 5.31 47.35
CA ASN A 178 -39.00 6.73 47.02
C ASN A 178 -39.97 6.95 45.85
N THR A 179 -40.75 8.03 45.91
CA THR A 179 -41.67 8.43 44.83
C THR A 179 -41.33 9.80 44.24
N SER A 180 -40.30 10.46 44.76
CA SER A 180 -39.81 11.74 44.26
C SER A 180 -38.73 11.51 43.20
N THR A 181 -38.72 12.37 42.18
CA THR A 181 -37.68 12.48 41.14
C THR A 181 -36.60 13.51 41.50
N THR A 182 -36.68 14.10 42.69
CA THR A 182 -35.72 15.09 43.17
C THR A 182 -34.54 14.41 43.84
N GLU A 183 -33.34 14.89 43.54
CA GLU A 183 -32.10 14.41 44.14
C GLU A 183 -31.90 15.00 45.54
N TYR A 184 -31.43 14.17 46.45
CA TYR A 184 -31.17 14.57 47.83
C TYR A 184 -29.80 14.09 48.29
N LEU A 185 -29.10 14.94 49.04
CA LEU A 185 -27.83 14.60 49.67
C LEU A 185 -28.04 13.78 50.95
N TYR A 186 -29.18 13.98 51.62
CA TYR A 186 -29.53 13.35 52.89
C TYR A 186 -30.88 12.66 52.81
N TYR A 187 -30.94 11.44 53.34
CA TYR A 187 -32.17 10.66 53.49
C TYR A 187 -32.40 10.32 54.97
N GLN A 188 -33.66 10.38 55.42
CA GLN A 188 -34.02 10.10 56.81
C GLN A 188 -35.17 9.10 56.91
N ILE A 189 -34.98 8.11 57.78
CA ILE A 189 -36.07 7.24 58.23
C ILE A 189 -36.67 7.89 59.49
N ARG A 190 -37.90 8.39 59.41
CA ARG A 190 -38.59 9.02 60.55
C ARG A 190 -39.73 8.17 61.05
N TYR A 191 -39.79 8.02 62.36
CA TYR A 191 -40.90 7.34 63.04
C TYR A 191 -42.18 8.19 62.94
N ILE A 192 -43.33 7.57 62.68
CA ILE A 192 -44.61 8.28 62.51
C ILE A 192 -45.70 7.89 63.53
N GLY A 193 -45.49 6.86 64.35
CA GLY A 193 -46.48 6.39 65.34
C GLY A 193 -46.77 4.89 65.28
N THR A 194 -47.77 4.44 66.04
CA THR A 194 -48.17 3.01 66.14
C THR A 194 -49.29 2.61 65.17
N SER A 195 -49.85 3.55 64.40
CA SER A 195 -50.79 3.30 63.31
C SER A 195 -50.12 3.49 61.96
N THR A 196 -50.60 2.77 60.94
CA THR A 196 -50.14 2.92 59.55
C THR A 196 -50.31 4.36 59.03
N SER A 197 -51.31 5.10 59.50
CA SER A 197 -51.53 6.52 59.15
C SER A 197 -50.65 7.50 59.94
N GLY A 198 -49.92 7.03 60.96
CA GLY A 198 -49.21 7.84 61.94
C GLY A 198 -50.09 8.32 63.10
N ASN A 199 -49.47 8.50 64.27
CA ASN A 199 -50.06 9.08 65.48
C ASN A 199 -48.95 9.57 66.44
N ALA A 200 -49.32 10.29 67.51
CA ALA A 200 -48.36 10.86 68.47
C ALA A 200 -47.89 9.89 69.56
N THR A 201 -48.09 8.57 69.39
CA THR A 201 -47.69 7.57 70.39
C THR A 201 -46.21 7.27 70.26
N SER A 202 -45.46 7.34 71.36
CA SER A 202 -44.05 6.96 71.40
C SER A 202 -43.87 5.46 71.61
N VAL A 203 -42.73 4.92 71.16
CA VAL A 203 -42.33 3.51 71.37
C VAL A 203 -40.94 3.44 71.96
N THR A 204 -40.60 2.31 72.56
CA THR A 204 -39.22 2.04 73.01
C THR A 204 -38.37 1.62 71.81
N ALA A 205 -37.14 2.10 71.72
CA ALA A 205 -36.17 1.62 70.74
C ALA A 205 -35.95 0.11 70.90
N GLY A 206 -35.85 -0.60 69.78
CA GLY A 206 -35.56 -2.02 69.76
C GLY A 206 -34.15 -2.30 70.29
N THR A 207 -33.96 -3.46 70.92
CA THR A 207 -32.63 -3.90 71.39
C THR A 207 -32.10 -5.08 70.58
N ALA A 208 -32.77 -5.39 69.46
CA ALA A 208 -32.36 -6.43 68.54
C ALA A 208 -31.37 -5.87 67.50
N THR A 209 -30.57 -6.76 66.91
CA THR A 209 -29.48 -6.40 66.01
C THR A 209 -29.98 -5.75 64.72
N ILE A 210 -29.29 -4.69 64.28
CA ILE A 210 -29.45 -4.06 62.97
C ILE A 210 -28.16 -4.34 62.19
N HIS A 211 -28.31 -4.90 61.00
CA HIS A 211 -27.20 -5.43 60.22
C HIS A 211 -26.73 -4.43 59.17
N GLU A 212 -27.63 -3.90 58.35
CA GLU A 212 -27.24 -3.13 57.17
C GLU A 212 -28.32 -2.13 56.73
N ILE A 213 -27.89 -0.99 56.18
CA ILE A 213 -28.70 -0.02 55.46
C ILE A 213 -28.10 0.19 54.07
N TYR A 214 -28.92 0.05 53.04
CA TYR A 214 -28.49 0.24 51.65
C TYR A 214 -29.58 0.85 50.78
N SER A 215 -29.18 1.39 49.62
CA SER A 215 -30.08 1.98 48.63
C SER A 215 -29.90 1.41 47.23
N LEU A 216 -30.98 1.47 46.45
CA LEU A 216 -30.95 1.29 45.00
C LEU A 216 -31.14 2.66 44.35
N ALA A 217 -30.30 3.01 43.37
CA ALA A 217 -30.46 4.24 42.57
C ALA A 217 -31.76 4.17 41.73
N ALA A 218 -32.36 5.34 41.45
CA ALA A 218 -33.47 5.45 40.52
C ALA A 218 -32.97 5.37 39.07
N SER A 219 -33.80 4.79 38.19
CA SER A 219 -33.54 4.78 36.74
C SER A 219 -34.15 5.99 36.03
N THR A 220 -34.98 6.76 36.73
CA THR A 220 -35.63 7.97 36.21
C THR A 220 -35.77 9.02 37.33
N PRO A 221 -35.26 10.27 37.14
CA PRO A 221 -34.46 10.72 36.00
C PRO A 221 -33.13 9.94 35.91
N VAL A 222 -32.53 9.92 34.72
CA VAL A 222 -31.20 9.32 34.52
C VAL A 222 -30.20 10.21 35.23
N TYR A 223 -29.29 9.60 35.99
CA TYR A 223 -28.24 10.34 36.68
C TYR A 223 -27.22 10.85 35.64
N ASN A 224 -27.00 12.16 35.58
CA ASN A 224 -26.00 12.77 34.69
C ASN A 224 -24.72 13.08 35.50
N PRO A 225 -23.57 12.45 35.19
CA PRO A 225 -22.33 12.70 35.90
C PRO A 225 -21.77 14.13 35.79
N SER A 226 -21.90 14.83 34.65
CA SER A 226 -21.36 16.20 34.46
C SER A 226 -21.97 17.18 35.45
N ALA A 227 -23.24 16.98 35.85
CA ALA A 227 -23.90 17.78 36.89
C ALA A 227 -23.32 17.60 38.32
N HIS A 228 -22.36 16.70 38.51
CA HIS A 228 -21.85 16.28 39.81
C HIS A 228 -20.32 16.24 39.89
N PRO A 229 -19.64 17.39 39.79
CA PRO A 229 -18.19 17.46 39.94
C PRO A 229 -17.76 17.06 41.37
N LYS A 230 -16.61 16.38 41.46
CA LYS A 230 -15.97 16.00 42.72
C LYS A 230 -15.40 17.24 43.40
N PRO A 231 -15.39 17.30 44.74
CA PRO A 231 -14.79 18.42 45.45
C PRO A 231 -13.26 18.47 45.23
N GLY A 232 -12.76 19.54 44.63
CA GLY A 232 -11.33 19.73 44.34
C GLY A 232 -11.12 20.49 43.03
N ALA A 233 -9.86 20.73 42.66
CA ALA A 233 -9.52 21.17 41.30
C ALA A 233 -9.37 19.92 40.42
N CYS A 234 -10.02 19.92 39.26
CA CYS A 234 -9.75 18.97 38.18
C CYS A 234 -8.44 19.37 37.49
N ASN A 235 -7.56 18.41 37.21
CA ASN A 235 -6.32 18.64 36.46
C ASN A 235 -6.12 17.54 35.42
N ASP A 236 -7.22 16.98 34.90
CA ASP A 236 -7.16 16.14 33.71
C ASP A 236 -6.90 17.11 32.54
N ASP A 237 -5.73 16.99 31.93
CA ASP A 237 -5.13 17.91 30.95
C ASP A 237 -4.25 17.04 30.04
N LEU A 238 -4.72 16.79 28.82
CA LEU A 238 -4.15 15.80 27.90
C LEU A 238 -2.89 16.32 27.20
N ASP A 239 -2.93 17.55 26.70
CA ASP A 239 -1.83 18.18 25.96
C ASP A 239 -0.83 18.94 26.87
N ASN A 240 -1.17 19.11 28.15
CA ASN A 240 -0.40 19.81 29.18
C ASN A 240 -0.22 21.31 28.94
N ASP A 241 -1.17 21.96 28.26
CA ASP A 241 -1.17 23.42 28.07
C ASP A 241 -1.60 24.19 29.35
N GLY A 242 -2.19 23.47 30.32
CA GLY A 242 -2.65 23.99 31.60
C GLY A 242 -4.14 24.32 31.65
N ILE A 243 -4.90 24.05 30.60
CA ILE A 243 -6.36 24.10 30.52
C ILE A 243 -6.87 22.67 30.72
N PRO A 244 -7.75 22.41 31.71
CA PRO A 244 -8.35 21.10 31.83
C PRO A 244 -9.23 20.76 30.64
N ASN A 245 -9.27 19.49 30.21
CA ASN A 245 -9.98 19.06 29.01
C ASN A 245 -11.43 19.56 28.92
N HIS A 246 -12.23 19.43 30.00
CA HIS A 246 -13.62 19.95 30.05
C HIS A 246 -13.75 21.48 30.00
N LEU A 247 -12.67 22.20 29.72
CA LEU A 247 -12.61 23.65 29.56
C LEU A 247 -11.84 24.00 28.28
N ASP A 248 -11.50 23.01 27.47
CA ASP A 248 -10.59 23.09 26.34
C ASP A 248 -11.21 22.45 25.09
N SER A 249 -11.41 23.25 24.05
CA SER A 249 -12.10 22.80 22.84
C SER A 249 -11.21 22.08 21.83
N ASP A 250 -9.95 21.79 22.21
CA ASP A 250 -8.91 21.06 21.48
C ASP A 250 -8.04 20.32 22.52
N SER A 251 -8.66 19.38 23.25
CA SER A 251 -8.10 18.75 24.46
C SER A 251 -6.75 18.08 24.24
N ASP A 252 -6.46 17.57 23.05
CA ASP A 252 -5.20 16.90 22.73
C ASP A 252 -4.17 17.79 22.01
N GLY A 253 -4.56 19.03 21.68
CA GLY A 253 -3.71 20.08 21.14
C GLY A 253 -3.24 19.81 19.70
N ASP A 254 -3.97 18.99 18.95
CA ASP A 254 -3.60 18.62 17.59
C ASP A 254 -4.03 19.65 16.54
N GLY A 255 -4.91 20.59 16.91
CA GLY A 255 -5.43 21.65 16.06
C GLY A 255 -6.73 21.31 15.33
N CYS A 256 -7.30 20.13 15.57
CA CYS A 256 -8.70 19.81 15.33
C CYS A 256 -9.51 20.12 16.59
N SER A 257 -10.79 20.46 16.41
CA SER A 257 -11.64 20.75 17.57
C SER A 257 -12.33 19.50 18.09
N ASP A 258 -12.42 19.38 19.40
CA ASP A 258 -13.12 18.32 20.13
C ASP A 258 -14.58 18.17 19.69
N ALA A 259 -15.25 19.28 19.36
CA ALA A 259 -16.58 19.27 18.77
C ALA A 259 -16.68 18.42 17.47
N TYR A 260 -15.72 18.53 16.56
CA TYR A 260 -15.70 17.80 15.29
C TYR A 260 -15.27 16.36 15.52
N GLU A 261 -14.20 16.19 16.29
CA GLU A 261 -13.58 14.89 16.57
C GLU A 261 -14.42 14.01 17.49
N GLY A 262 -15.23 14.65 18.34
CA GLY A 262 -16.24 14.03 19.18
C GLY A 262 -17.57 13.80 18.49
N SER A 263 -17.69 14.09 17.19
CA SER A 263 -18.92 13.95 16.39
C SER A 263 -20.09 14.83 16.83
N ALA A 264 -19.86 15.87 17.65
CA ALA A 264 -20.87 16.88 17.98
C ALA A 264 -21.21 17.76 16.76
N THR A 265 -20.29 17.91 15.81
CA THR A 265 -20.49 18.60 14.53
C THR A 265 -19.79 17.88 13.37
N ALA A 266 -20.35 18.01 12.16
CA ALA A 266 -19.70 17.55 10.93
C ALA A 266 -18.81 18.63 10.27
N ASN A 267 -18.71 19.82 10.88
CA ASN A 267 -17.93 20.93 10.34
C ASN A 267 -16.59 21.06 11.06
N LYS A 268 -15.49 20.74 10.35
CA LYS A 268 -14.09 20.82 10.80
C LYS A 268 -13.65 22.16 11.40
N THR A 269 -14.43 23.23 11.23
CA THR A 269 -14.08 24.59 11.70
C THR A 269 -14.86 25.07 12.92
N VAL A 270 -15.79 24.26 13.42
CA VAL A 270 -16.65 24.61 14.56
C VAL A 270 -16.06 24.00 15.81
N SER A 271 -15.48 24.85 16.68
CA SER A 271 -14.98 24.44 18.00
C SER A 271 -15.98 24.70 19.13
N VAL A 272 -17.01 25.50 18.89
CA VAL A 272 -18.07 25.80 19.85
C VAL A 272 -19.41 25.66 19.15
N ILE A 273 -20.29 24.82 19.68
CA ILE A 273 -21.59 24.49 19.11
C ILE A 273 -22.52 25.67 19.29
N PRO A 274 -23.13 26.21 18.21
CA PRO A 274 -24.00 27.36 18.35
C PRO A 274 -25.25 27.05 19.20
N GLY A 275 -25.51 27.90 20.19
CA GLY A 275 -26.72 27.83 21.01
C GLY A 275 -28.05 27.93 20.23
N PRO A 276 -29.18 27.77 20.93
CA PRO A 276 -29.37 28.11 22.34
C PRO A 276 -28.89 27.03 23.32
N TYR A 277 -28.41 27.47 24.49
CA TYR A 277 -28.04 26.66 25.64
C TYR A 277 -29.17 26.70 26.68
N GLY A 278 -29.47 25.55 27.27
CA GLY A 278 -30.59 25.33 28.19
C GLY A 278 -30.36 25.90 29.60
N ALA A 279 -31.06 25.35 30.60
CA ALA A 279 -30.73 25.59 32.00
C ALA A 279 -29.60 24.67 32.53
N ASN A 280 -29.21 23.69 31.72
CA ASN A 280 -28.15 22.71 31.93
C ASN A 280 -26.89 22.99 31.09
N GLY A 281 -26.83 24.12 30.38
CA GLY A 281 -25.65 24.58 29.61
C GLY A 281 -25.35 23.81 28.32
N LEU A 282 -25.69 22.52 28.23
CA LEU A 282 -25.57 21.75 26.99
C LEU A 282 -26.42 22.34 25.84
N ALA A 283 -25.85 22.39 24.63
CA ALA A 283 -26.51 22.90 23.44
C ALA A 283 -27.81 22.12 23.11
N ASN A 284 -28.94 22.83 23.03
CA ASN A 284 -30.26 22.20 22.81
C ASN A 284 -30.38 21.38 21.51
N SER A 285 -29.55 21.68 20.50
CA SER A 285 -29.50 20.94 19.23
C SER A 285 -28.90 19.55 19.37
N LEU A 286 -28.07 19.34 20.39
CA LEU A 286 -27.38 18.08 20.65
C LEU A 286 -28.12 17.22 21.67
N GLU A 287 -29.18 17.71 22.29
CA GLU A 287 -29.96 16.93 23.25
C GLU A 287 -31.00 16.00 22.58
N THR A 288 -31.28 14.86 23.20
CA THR A 288 -32.36 13.92 22.80
C THR A 288 -33.75 14.54 22.88
N SER A 289 -33.93 15.47 23.80
CA SER A 289 -35.05 16.41 23.89
C SER A 289 -34.58 17.61 24.67
N THR A 290 -35.03 18.81 24.32
CA THR A 290 -34.71 20.07 25.03
C THR A 290 -34.72 19.86 26.56
N GLU A 291 -33.58 20.14 27.18
CA GLU A 291 -33.34 20.04 28.63
C GLU A 291 -33.32 18.61 29.18
N SER A 292 -32.88 17.62 28.40
CA SER A 292 -32.71 16.25 28.87
C SER A 292 -31.36 16.02 29.55
N GLY A 293 -30.34 16.83 29.23
CA GLY A 293 -28.95 16.60 29.63
C GLY A 293 -28.42 15.28 29.09
N THR A 294 -28.89 14.83 27.93
CA THR A 294 -28.46 13.59 27.28
C THR A 294 -28.28 13.83 25.80
N VAL A 295 -27.06 13.63 25.30
CA VAL A 295 -26.67 13.83 23.90
C VAL A 295 -27.41 12.89 22.94
N ASN A 296 -27.64 13.35 21.71
CA ASN A 296 -28.39 12.65 20.64
C ASN A 296 -27.48 12.04 19.55
N TYR A 297 -26.17 12.10 19.74
CA TYR A 297 -25.14 11.52 18.90
C TYR A 297 -24.32 10.50 19.69
N VAL A 298 -23.52 9.71 18.99
CA VAL A 298 -22.51 8.83 19.60
C VAL A 298 -21.21 9.60 19.59
N SER A 299 -20.69 9.91 20.78
CA SER A 299 -19.44 10.65 20.88
C SER A 299 -18.24 9.79 20.46
N THR A 300 -17.36 10.39 19.67
CA THR A 300 -16.08 9.82 19.24
C THR A 300 -14.89 10.48 19.95
N TYR A 301 -15.12 11.30 20.98
CA TYR A 301 -14.11 12.13 21.65
C TYR A 301 -12.88 11.30 22.06
N ARG A 302 -13.13 10.15 22.71
CA ARG A 302 -12.05 9.26 23.17
C ARG A 302 -11.24 8.64 22.04
N LYS A 303 -11.78 8.59 20.82
CA LYS A 303 -11.13 8.00 19.65
C LYS A 303 -10.21 9.00 18.96
N TYR A 304 -10.68 10.24 18.80
CA TYR A 304 -10.02 11.27 18.01
C TYR A 304 -9.54 12.43 18.91
N ALA A 305 -10.46 13.19 19.53
CA ALA A 305 -10.18 14.37 20.39
C ALA A 305 -9.33 14.14 21.65
N ALA A 306 -9.09 12.89 22.03
CA ALA A 306 -8.28 12.55 23.19
C ALA A 306 -6.87 12.04 22.80
N LYS A 307 -6.50 12.15 21.52
CA LYS A 307 -5.32 11.53 20.92
C LYS A 307 -4.71 12.40 19.83
N LEU A 308 -3.63 13.07 20.20
CA LEU A 308 -2.76 13.88 19.34
C LEU A 308 -2.30 13.22 18.01
N SER A 309 -2.34 11.89 17.90
CA SER A 309 -1.96 11.13 16.70
C SER A 309 -3.12 10.83 15.75
N GLN A 310 -4.37 11.14 16.12
CA GLN A 310 -5.59 10.72 15.41
C GLN A 310 -6.37 11.90 14.86
N LYS A 311 -5.65 12.77 14.16
CA LYS A 311 -6.11 14.08 13.71
C LYS A 311 -7.20 14.02 12.66
N LEU A 312 -8.48 13.97 13.07
CA LEU A 312 -9.60 13.66 12.18
C LEU A 312 -9.90 14.76 11.15
N CYS A 313 -9.44 15.99 11.38
CA CYS A 313 -9.65 17.09 10.46
C CYS A 313 -8.62 17.14 9.31
N VAL A 314 -7.53 16.36 9.37
CA VAL A 314 -6.57 16.22 8.26
C VAL A 314 -7.12 15.27 7.20
N ASP A 315 -6.88 15.66 5.96
CA ASP A 315 -7.33 15.03 4.72
C ASP A 315 -6.22 15.40 3.72
N THR A 316 -5.20 14.55 3.63
CA THR A 316 -3.90 14.86 3.01
C THR A 316 -4.03 15.04 1.51
N ASP A 317 -4.79 14.18 0.86
CA ASP A 317 -5.05 14.20 -0.58
C ASP A 317 -6.31 15.02 -0.98
N SER A 318 -7.07 15.50 0.01
CA SER A 318 -8.27 16.33 -0.16
C SER A 318 -9.41 15.63 -0.91
N ASP A 319 -9.55 14.32 -0.76
CA ASP A 319 -10.61 13.53 -1.36
C ASP A 319 -11.94 13.55 -0.57
N GLY A 320 -11.90 14.07 0.65
CA GLY A 320 -13.05 14.24 1.54
C GLY A 320 -13.27 13.11 2.54
N VAL A 321 -12.44 12.06 2.48
CA VAL A 321 -12.16 11.15 3.59
C VAL A 321 -11.11 11.86 4.46
N SER A 322 -10.66 11.29 5.57
CA SER A 322 -9.73 11.99 6.48
C SER A 322 -8.77 10.95 6.99
N ASN A 323 -7.49 11.29 7.14
CA ASN A 323 -6.43 10.28 7.26
C ASN A 323 -6.69 9.18 8.32
N PRO A 324 -7.18 9.49 9.54
CA PRO A 324 -7.50 8.44 10.52
C PRO A 324 -8.61 7.47 10.10
N ILE A 325 -9.31 7.77 9.02
CA ILE A 325 -10.38 7.00 8.38
C ILE A 325 -10.14 6.81 6.88
N ASP A 326 -8.96 7.07 6.35
CA ASP A 326 -8.60 6.69 4.99
C ASP A 326 -8.06 5.25 4.93
N LEU A 327 -8.04 4.63 3.76
CA LEU A 327 -7.35 3.36 3.51
C LEU A 327 -6.12 3.52 2.61
N ASP A 328 -5.99 4.67 1.96
CA ASP A 328 -5.00 5.03 0.94
C ASP A 328 -4.81 6.57 1.01
N ASP A 329 -4.03 7.00 2.00
CA ASP A 329 -3.90 8.38 2.50
C ASP A 329 -3.34 9.41 1.49
N ASP A 330 -2.66 8.93 0.45
CA ASP A 330 -2.15 9.72 -0.67
C ASP A 330 -2.79 9.38 -2.03
N ASN A 331 -3.76 8.47 -2.01
CA ASN A 331 -4.62 8.10 -3.12
C ASN A 331 -3.84 7.49 -4.30
N ASP A 332 -2.76 6.77 -4.05
CA ASP A 332 -1.91 6.16 -5.07
C ASP A 332 -2.35 4.74 -5.48
N GLY A 333 -3.36 4.21 -4.78
CA GLY A 333 -3.98 2.90 -4.96
C GLY A 333 -3.34 1.78 -4.15
N VAL A 334 -2.24 2.07 -3.45
CA VAL A 334 -1.60 1.21 -2.45
C VAL A 334 -2.28 1.46 -1.11
N LEU A 335 -2.44 0.39 -0.32
CA LEU A 335 -3.03 0.55 1.00
C LEU A 335 -1.98 1.05 1.98
N ASP A 336 -2.36 1.96 2.89
CA ASP A 336 -1.46 2.47 3.93
C ASP A 336 -0.79 1.35 4.72
N THR A 337 -1.52 0.26 4.90
CA THR A 337 -1.06 -0.93 5.62
C THR A 337 0.04 -1.73 4.92
N GLU A 338 0.15 -1.61 3.60
CA GLU A 338 1.19 -2.21 2.76
C GLU A 338 2.47 -1.36 2.75
N GLU A 339 2.33 -0.04 2.70
CA GLU A 339 3.38 0.96 2.98
C GLU A 339 3.77 0.94 4.47
N GLY A 340 2.85 0.41 5.26
CA GLY A 340 2.90 0.14 6.67
C GLY A 340 2.98 1.39 7.53
N GLU A 341 2.05 2.28 7.25
CA GLU A 341 1.26 2.91 8.29
C GLU A 341 0.80 1.88 9.31
N PHE A 342 0.99 2.25 10.57
CA PHE A 342 0.61 1.40 11.68
C PHE A 342 -0.61 1.96 12.44
N CYS A 343 -1.04 3.19 12.13
CA CYS A 343 -1.78 4.02 13.09
C CYS A 343 -2.93 4.86 12.54
N GLY A 344 -3.02 5.17 11.25
CA GLY A 344 -4.25 5.58 10.59
C GLY A 344 -5.15 4.39 10.34
N ARG A 345 -6.42 4.54 10.68
CA ARG A 345 -7.52 3.60 10.48
C ARG A 345 -7.20 2.10 10.62
N LEU A 346 -7.33 1.61 11.84
CA LEU A 346 -7.68 0.22 12.01
C LEU A 346 -9.17 0.07 11.74
N ASP A 347 -9.50 -0.14 10.47
CA ASP A 347 -10.56 -1.07 10.07
C ASP A 347 -10.20 -2.51 10.48
N ARG A 348 -9.61 -2.67 11.69
CA ARG A 348 -9.71 -3.88 12.47
C ARG A 348 -11.18 -4.02 12.79
N ASN A 349 -11.87 -4.64 11.85
CA ASN A 349 -12.99 -5.51 12.10
C ASN A 349 -12.53 -6.57 13.12
N ILE A 350 -12.35 -6.21 14.39
CA ILE A 350 -12.18 -7.19 15.47
C ILE A 350 -13.57 -7.82 15.64
N ARG A 351 -13.91 -8.78 14.78
CA ARG A 351 -15.16 -9.53 14.92
C ARG A 351 -14.98 -10.51 16.06
N VAL A 352 -15.46 -10.11 17.22
CA VAL A 352 -15.58 -11.00 18.37
C VAL A 352 -16.79 -11.92 18.16
N GLY A 353 -16.54 -13.09 17.56
CA GLY A 353 -17.33 -14.32 17.68
C GLY A 353 -18.80 -14.31 17.22
N TYR A 354 -19.05 -14.80 16.00
CA TYR A 354 -20.36 -15.33 15.62
C TYR A 354 -20.64 -16.66 16.35
N LEU A 355 -21.71 -16.72 17.15
CA LEU A 355 -22.27 -18.00 17.60
C LEU A 355 -23.16 -18.57 16.48
N ASN A 356 -22.59 -19.38 15.60
CA ASN A 356 -23.41 -20.19 14.72
C ASN A 356 -24.14 -21.27 15.55
N VAL A 357 -25.46 -21.33 15.45
CA VAL A 357 -26.37 -22.21 16.25
C VAL A 357 -26.05 -23.72 16.20
N GLY A 358 -25.04 -24.14 15.43
CA GLY A 358 -24.56 -25.52 15.34
C GLY A 358 -23.36 -25.89 16.22
N ALA A 359 -22.63 -24.93 16.79
CA ALA A 359 -21.51 -25.19 17.69
C ALA A 359 -21.95 -25.05 19.15
N GLY A 360 -21.85 -26.12 19.95
CA GLY A 360 -22.28 -26.13 21.35
C GLY A 360 -21.59 -25.08 22.24
N ASN A 361 -22.16 -24.88 23.43
CA ASN A 361 -21.84 -23.91 24.50
C ASN A 361 -20.35 -23.82 24.94
N ASN A 362 -19.43 -23.50 24.05
CA ASN A 362 -18.01 -23.27 24.37
C ASN A 362 -17.78 -21.76 24.55
N GLY A 363 -17.18 -21.35 25.68
CA GLY A 363 -17.09 -19.95 26.11
C GLY A 363 -16.26 -19.02 25.21
N LEU A 364 -16.40 -17.70 25.45
CA LEU A 364 -15.79 -16.60 24.68
C LEU A 364 -14.28 -16.77 24.45
N ALA A 365 -13.52 -17.25 25.43
CA ALA A 365 -12.07 -17.41 25.30
C ALA A 365 -11.68 -18.40 24.19
N THR A 366 -12.40 -19.54 24.07
CA THR A 366 -12.11 -20.53 23.03
C THR A 366 -12.48 -20.00 21.64
N ASN A 367 -13.58 -19.24 21.52
CA ASN A 367 -14.04 -18.68 20.25
C ASN A 367 -13.35 -17.36 19.85
N LEU A 368 -12.83 -16.59 20.81
CA LEU A 368 -11.98 -15.42 20.57
C LEU A 368 -10.57 -15.87 20.17
N LEU A 369 -10.02 -16.92 20.80
CA LEU A 369 -8.79 -17.58 20.31
C LEU A 369 -9.00 -18.16 18.90
N TYR A 370 -10.16 -18.78 18.64
CA TYR A 370 -10.48 -19.28 17.30
C TYR A 370 -10.64 -18.12 16.31
N ASN A 371 -11.27 -17.00 16.69
CA ASN A 371 -11.54 -15.90 15.76
C ASN A 371 -10.37 -14.93 15.55
N LEU A 372 -9.50 -14.71 16.54
CA LEU A 372 -8.22 -14.01 16.34
C LEU A 372 -7.24 -14.87 15.52
N ASN A 373 -7.31 -16.20 15.63
CA ASN A 373 -6.65 -17.10 14.66
C ASN A 373 -7.33 -17.05 13.27
N ASN A 374 -8.61 -16.67 13.20
CA ASN A 374 -9.40 -16.55 11.97
C ASN A 374 -9.49 -15.12 11.42
N PHE A 375 -8.70 -14.18 11.92
CA PHE A 375 -8.37 -12.93 11.20
C PHE A 375 -7.04 -13.06 10.47
N GLY A 376 -6.73 -14.30 10.08
CA GLY A 376 -5.64 -14.68 9.21
C GLY A 376 -4.90 -15.92 9.72
N ALA A 377 -4.92 -17.03 8.96
CA ALA A 377 -3.78 -17.95 8.96
C ALA A 377 -2.57 -17.32 8.25
N ASN A 378 -2.76 -16.18 7.57
CA ASN A 378 -1.74 -15.26 7.07
C ASN A 378 -1.98 -13.88 7.69
N GLY A 379 -1.42 -13.58 8.86
CA GLY A 379 -1.46 -12.23 9.43
C GLY A 379 -0.69 -11.22 8.56
N VAL A 380 -1.26 -10.79 7.45
CA VAL A 380 -0.88 -9.56 6.75
C VAL A 380 -1.56 -8.42 7.51
N TYR A 381 -0.95 -8.12 8.66
CA TYR A 381 -0.73 -6.78 9.22
C TYR A 381 0.45 -6.93 10.18
N ASN A 382 1.58 -7.38 9.63
CA ASN A 382 2.82 -7.50 10.38
C ASN A 382 3.55 -6.15 10.38
N LYS A 383 2.91 -5.14 10.97
CA LYS A 383 3.61 -4.10 11.72
C LYS A 383 3.07 -3.90 13.13
N VAL A 384 2.06 -4.67 13.60
CA VAL A 384 1.83 -4.80 15.04
C VAL A 384 2.91 -5.73 15.58
N ARG A 385 4.01 -5.18 16.08
CA ARG A 385 4.87 -5.94 16.98
C ARG A 385 3.96 -6.59 18.06
N GLY A 386 4.12 -7.88 18.33
CA GLY A 386 3.86 -8.37 19.68
C GLY A 386 2.48 -8.76 20.18
N VAL A 387 1.42 -8.86 19.39
CA VAL A 387 0.18 -9.47 19.93
C VAL A 387 0.36 -11.00 19.93
N THR A 388 0.69 -11.59 21.08
CA THR A 388 0.79 -13.05 21.23
C THR A 388 -0.33 -13.60 22.10
N LEU A 389 -1.14 -14.47 21.50
CA LEU A 389 -2.10 -15.33 22.18
C LEU A 389 -1.38 -16.63 22.54
N ILE A 390 -0.96 -16.82 23.80
CA ILE A 390 -0.45 -18.14 24.19
C ILE A 390 -1.61 -19.00 24.71
N PRO A 391 -2.03 -20.07 24.00
CA PRO A 391 -2.76 -21.14 24.66
C PRO A 391 -1.81 -21.81 25.67
N PHE A 392 -1.97 -21.49 26.95
CA PHE A 392 -1.28 -22.15 28.06
C PHE A 392 0.23 -22.33 27.89
N ALA A 393 0.96 -21.21 27.88
CA ALA A 393 2.38 -21.25 28.26
C ALA A 393 2.47 -21.85 29.68
N THR A 394 3.36 -22.81 29.89
CA THR A 394 3.69 -23.22 31.26
C THR A 394 4.17 -21.99 32.04
N ALA A 395 3.91 -21.91 33.34
CA ALA A 395 4.37 -20.77 34.15
C ALA A 395 5.89 -20.50 34.05
N ALA A 396 6.67 -21.47 33.56
CA ALA A 396 8.10 -21.36 33.32
C ALA A 396 8.49 -20.60 32.03
N SER A 397 7.59 -20.52 31.02
CA SER A 397 7.88 -19.83 29.75
C SER A 397 7.50 -18.35 29.75
N VAL A 398 6.63 -17.91 30.66
CA VAL A 398 6.24 -16.50 30.84
C VAL A 398 7.24 -15.81 31.77
N THR A 399 8.28 -15.22 31.20
CA THR A 399 9.25 -14.35 31.90
C THR A 399 9.37 -13.03 31.16
N GLU A 400 9.67 -11.94 31.86
CA GLU A 400 9.84 -10.61 31.24
C GLU A 400 10.87 -10.63 30.10
N ALA A 401 11.99 -11.33 30.27
CA ALA A 401 13.01 -11.49 29.23
C ALA A 401 12.50 -12.20 27.97
N ASN A 402 11.66 -13.22 28.12
CA ASN A 402 11.07 -13.93 26.98
C ASN A 402 10.01 -13.08 26.27
N LEU A 403 9.18 -12.35 27.03
CA LEU A 403 8.18 -11.45 26.48
C LEU A 403 8.83 -10.34 25.66
N LEU A 404 9.93 -9.77 26.15
CA LEU A 404 10.71 -8.77 25.41
C LEU A 404 11.44 -9.38 24.19
N ALA A 405 12.03 -10.56 24.33
CA ALA A 405 12.72 -11.23 23.21
C ALA A 405 11.78 -11.63 22.07
N GLN A 406 10.50 -11.87 22.38
CA GLN A 406 9.46 -12.15 21.40
C GLN A 406 8.73 -10.87 20.92
N ASN A 407 9.20 -9.69 21.33
CA ASN A 407 8.61 -8.39 21.03
C ASN A 407 7.12 -8.31 21.40
N ILE A 408 6.68 -8.93 22.51
CA ILE A 408 5.27 -8.90 22.92
C ILE A 408 4.85 -7.47 23.30
N ASP A 409 3.64 -7.09 22.91
CA ASP A 409 3.03 -5.77 23.12
C ASP A 409 1.67 -5.84 23.82
N ILE A 410 0.86 -6.86 23.54
CA ILE A 410 -0.40 -7.12 24.25
C ILE A 410 -0.48 -8.61 24.61
N PHE A 411 -0.81 -8.90 25.87
CA PHE A 411 -0.91 -10.26 26.39
C PHE A 411 -2.33 -10.62 26.85
N PHE A 412 -2.89 -11.72 26.33
CA PHE A 412 -4.23 -12.21 26.71
C PHE A 412 -4.20 -13.26 27.83
N VAL A 413 -5.09 -13.11 28.81
CA VAL A 413 -5.17 -13.91 30.04
C VAL A 413 -6.60 -14.45 30.20
N GLY A 414 -6.87 -15.66 29.71
CA GLY A 414 -8.21 -16.32 29.76
C GLY A 414 -8.19 -17.73 30.33
N SER A 415 -9.38 -18.33 30.54
CA SER A 415 -9.54 -19.75 30.87
C SER A 415 -10.16 -20.52 29.70
N SER A 416 -9.73 -21.76 29.45
CA SER A 416 -10.06 -22.52 28.22
C SER A 416 -11.25 -23.50 28.34
N GLY A 417 -11.97 -23.52 29.46
CA GLY A 417 -12.93 -24.58 29.78
C GLY A 417 -14.41 -24.21 29.62
N SER A 418 -15.20 -25.12 29.02
CA SER A 418 -16.67 -25.05 28.92
C SER A 418 -17.42 -25.33 30.23
N ASP A 419 -16.72 -25.66 31.31
CA ASP A 419 -17.30 -25.89 32.64
C ASP A 419 -16.30 -25.45 33.72
N ALA A 420 -16.46 -24.22 34.23
CA ALA A 420 -15.61 -23.63 35.25
C ALA A 420 -15.80 -24.24 36.66
N THR A 421 -16.17 -25.52 36.79
CA THR A 421 -16.58 -26.09 38.08
C THR A 421 -15.44 -26.42 39.06
N THR A 422 -14.17 -26.31 38.63
CA THR A 422 -13.00 -26.45 39.52
C THR A 422 -11.88 -25.50 39.10
N SER A 423 -11.21 -24.89 40.08
CA SER A 423 -10.19 -23.83 39.92
C SER A 423 -8.86 -24.27 39.29
N SER A 424 -8.83 -25.25 38.39
CA SER A 424 -7.62 -25.78 37.74
C SER A 424 -7.22 -25.03 36.47
N ASP A 425 -8.15 -24.31 35.84
CA ASP A 425 -7.94 -23.68 34.52
C ASP A 425 -7.64 -22.18 34.62
N LYS A 426 -7.35 -21.69 35.84
CA LYS A 426 -6.91 -20.32 36.11
C LYS A 426 -5.42 -20.19 35.87
N ILE A 427 -4.98 -19.06 35.30
CA ILE A 427 -3.55 -18.76 35.23
C ILE A 427 -2.99 -18.59 36.65
N PRO A 428 -1.85 -19.22 37.00
CA PRO A 428 -1.27 -19.08 38.34
C PRO A 428 -0.97 -17.63 38.69
N THR A 429 -1.24 -17.23 39.94
CA THR A 429 -0.99 -15.86 40.44
C THR A 429 0.45 -15.38 40.24
N SER A 430 1.42 -16.31 40.24
CA SER A 430 2.83 -15.99 39.94
C SER A 430 3.04 -15.49 38.51
N VAL A 431 2.28 -16.00 37.54
CA VAL A 431 2.34 -15.56 36.13
C VAL A 431 1.68 -14.20 35.98
N ASN A 432 0.51 -13.98 36.61
CA ASN A 432 -0.15 -12.67 36.64
C ASN A 432 0.78 -11.58 37.19
N THR A 433 1.59 -11.90 38.23
CA THR A 433 2.57 -10.95 38.80
C THR A 433 3.67 -10.55 37.80
N ILE A 434 4.16 -11.52 37.01
CA ILE A 434 5.18 -11.27 35.99
C ILE A 434 4.59 -10.38 34.88
N LEU A 435 3.39 -10.70 34.40
CA LEU A 435 2.71 -9.94 33.35
C LEU A 435 2.45 -8.50 33.78
N ILE A 436 1.96 -8.27 35.00
CA ILE A 436 1.76 -6.92 35.56
C ILE A 436 3.07 -6.12 35.56
N THR A 437 4.15 -6.76 36.02
CA THR A 437 5.46 -6.11 36.13
C THR A 437 5.98 -5.74 34.74
N TRP A 438 5.89 -6.67 33.78
CA TRP A 438 6.28 -6.44 32.39
C TRP A 438 5.45 -5.33 31.73
N ALA A 439 4.13 -5.39 31.83
CA ALA A 439 3.22 -4.40 31.25
C ALA A 439 3.50 -2.99 31.77
N LYS A 440 3.64 -2.86 33.09
CA LYS A 440 3.92 -1.59 33.76
C LYS A 440 5.30 -1.02 33.41
N ASN A 441 6.33 -1.86 33.39
CA ASN A 441 7.70 -1.39 33.14
C ASN A 441 7.95 -1.00 31.68
N ASN A 442 7.18 -1.56 30.75
CA ASN A 442 7.47 -1.46 29.31
C ASN A 442 6.33 -0.81 28.50
N GLY A 443 5.30 -0.27 29.16
CA GLY A 443 4.17 0.38 28.49
C GLY A 443 3.33 -0.57 27.63
N LYS A 444 3.23 -1.85 28.02
CA LYS A 444 2.53 -2.91 27.26
C LYS A 444 1.17 -3.23 27.85
N GLY A 445 0.28 -3.86 27.07
CA GLY A 445 -1.11 -4.15 27.46
C GLY A 445 -1.35 -5.58 27.99
N ILE A 446 -2.29 -5.73 28.92
CA ILE A 446 -2.81 -7.03 29.38
C ILE A 446 -4.32 -7.07 29.17
N PHE A 447 -4.84 -8.15 28.59
CA PHE A 447 -6.27 -8.36 28.39
C PHE A 447 -6.73 -9.56 29.22
N ALA A 448 -7.54 -9.34 30.25
CA ALA A 448 -8.02 -10.41 31.14
C ALA A 448 -9.49 -10.75 30.92
N LEU A 449 -9.78 -12.05 30.72
CA LEU A 449 -11.12 -12.62 30.59
C LEU A 449 -11.52 -13.39 31.87
N GLN A 450 -12.81 -13.35 32.23
CA GLN A 450 -13.44 -14.24 33.22
C GLN A 450 -12.75 -14.23 34.63
N ASN A 451 -12.56 -15.42 35.21
CA ASN A 451 -12.13 -15.70 36.59
C ASN A 451 -10.70 -15.20 36.92
N ASN A 452 -9.92 -14.78 35.92
CA ASN A 452 -8.58 -14.22 36.12
C ASN A 452 -8.63 -12.78 36.64
N ALA A 453 -9.68 -12.00 36.33
CA ALA A 453 -9.86 -10.62 36.82
C ALA A 453 -9.76 -10.51 38.35
N ILE A 454 -10.18 -11.54 39.07
CA ILE A 454 -10.13 -11.59 40.54
C ILE A 454 -8.70 -11.57 41.08
N ASP A 455 -7.73 -12.15 40.37
CA ASP A 455 -6.31 -12.08 40.76
C ASP A 455 -5.69 -10.69 40.54
N TYR A 456 -6.34 -9.85 39.73
CA TYR A 456 -6.01 -8.44 39.56
C TYR A 456 -6.78 -7.54 40.54
N GLY A 457 -7.41 -8.13 41.57
CA GLY A 457 -8.11 -7.42 42.65
C GLY A 457 -9.56 -7.07 42.38
N TYR A 458 -10.18 -7.69 41.38
CA TYR A 458 -11.61 -7.51 41.10
C TYR A 458 -12.45 -8.47 41.93
N SER A 459 -13.73 -8.14 42.10
CA SER A 459 -14.69 -9.01 42.77
C SER A 459 -16.02 -8.99 42.03
N VAL A 460 -16.57 -10.16 41.73
CA VAL A 460 -17.86 -10.27 41.03
C VAL A 460 -18.98 -10.26 42.06
N THR A 461 -19.99 -9.42 41.84
CA THR A 461 -21.22 -9.37 42.65
C THR A 461 -22.43 -9.60 41.76
N ASP A 462 -23.33 -10.48 42.17
CA ASP A 462 -24.63 -10.58 41.52
C ASP A 462 -25.45 -9.32 41.82
N ASN A 463 -26.10 -8.78 40.79
CA ASN A 463 -26.92 -7.59 40.91
C ASN A 463 -28.10 -7.86 41.85
N ASN A 464 -27.98 -7.36 43.07
CA ASN A 464 -29.03 -6.73 43.89
C ASN A 464 -28.53 -6.43 45.32
N VAL A 465 -27.23 -6.40 45.56
CA VAL A 465 -26.64 -6.21 46.91
C VAL A 465 -25.99 -4.83 47.02
N ASN A 466 -26.08 -4.24 48.21
CA ASN A 466 -25.65 -2.91 48.61
C ASN A 466 -24.33 -2.42 47.94
N PRO A 467 -24.28 -1.19 47.35
CA PRO A 467 -23.04 -0.61 46.80
C PRO A 467 -21.91 -0.44 47.83
N ASN A 468 -22.19 -0.66 49.11
CA ASN A 468 -21.21 -0.59 50.19
C ASN A 468 -20.79 -1.95 50.78
N THR A 469 -21.14 -3.08 50.17
CA THR A 469 -20.63 -4.40 50.58
C THR A 469 -19.30 -4.70 49.90
N PRO A 470 -18.14 -4.65 50.58
CA PRO A 470 -16.90 -5.18 50.02
C PRO A 470 -16.95 -6.71 49.94
N VAL A 471 -17.22 -7.24 48.73
CA VAL A 471 -17.31 -8.67 48.36
C VAL A 471 -16.43 -9.63 49.16
N GLY A 472 -17.08 -10.49 49.94
CA GLY A 472 -16.53 -11.62 50.69
C GLY A 472 -16.37 -12.89 49.85
N VAL A 473 -15.49 -13.81 50.26
CA VAL A 473 -15.15 -15.11 49.63
C VAL A 473 -16.24 -15.72 48.72
N LEU A 474 -15.87 -15.94 47.46
CA LEU A 474 -16.65 -16.52 46.37
C LEU A 474 -17.38 -17.81 46.78
N GLY A 475 -18.70 -17.74 46.84
CA GLY A 475 -19.60 -18.88 47.00
C GLY A 475 -20.13 -19.36 45.65
N ARG A 476 -19.41 -20.30 45.03
CA ARG A 476 -19.89 -21.52 44.33
C ARG A 476 -21.11 -21.56 43.39
N ASP A 477 -21.73 -20.47 42.97
CA ASP A 477 -22.73 -20.53 41.89
C ASP A 477 -22.13 -20.04 40.57
N TYR A 478 -21.89 -21.01 39.69
CA TYR A 478 -21.29 -20.86 38.37
C TYR A 478 -22.31 -20.21 37.44
N TYR A 479 -22.00 -19.03 36.90
CA TYR A 479 -22.69 -18.51 35.72
C TYR A 479 -21.85 -18.84 34.49
N THR A 480 -22.38 -19.77 33.70
CA THR A 480 -21.95 -20.00 32.31
C THR A 480 -23.05 -19.42 31.41
N ASN A 481 -22.67 -18.57 30.45
CA ASN A 481 -23.45 -18.16 29.27
C ASN A 481 -24.37 -16.93 29.38
N GLY A 482 -23.83 -15.74 29.68
CA GLY A 482 -24.49 -14.47 29.35
C GLY A 482 -24.27 -14.07 27.89
N TYR A 483 -25.30 -14.17 27.05
CA TYR A 483 -25.28 -13.67 25.66
C TYR A 483 -25.98 -12.30 25.56
N TRP A 484 -25.37 -11.33 24.90
CA TRP A 484 -25.94 -9.98 24.69
C TRP A 484 -26.23 -9.76 23.19
N PRO A 485 -27.50 -9.79 22.74
CA PRO A 485 -27.86 -9.46 21.37
C PRO A 485 -27.82 -7.95 21.13
N THR A 486 -27.28 -7.51 19.98
CA THR A 486 -27.18 -6.08 19.62
C THR A 486 -28.52 -5.33 19.63
N PRO A 487 -29.68 -5.89 19.20
CA PRO A 487 -30.98 -5.20 19.29
C PRO A 487 -31.60 -5.21 20.70
N SER A 488 -30.98 -5.93 21.65
CA SER A 488 -31.56 -6.30 22.95
C SER A 488 -30.74 -5.78 24.13
N LEU A 489 -29.99 -4.68 23.96
CA LEU A 489 -29.46 -3.89 25.08
C LEU A 489 -30.57 -3.32 26.01
N ASN A 490 -31.83 -3.73 25.80
CA ASN A 490 -32.89 -3.73 26.80
C ASN A 490 -33.33 -5.18 27.21
N GLN A 491 -32.86 -5.61 28.39
CA GLN A 491 -33.31 -6.72 29.28
C GLN A 491 -32.76 -8.15 29.06
N GLY A 492 -32.16 -8.72 30.13
CA GLY A 492 -32.12 -10.17 30.30
C GLY A 492 -31.14 -10.84 31.27
N GLY A 493 -30.25 -10.13 31.97
CA GLY A 493 -29.34 -10.74 32.95
C GLY A 493 -28.35 -9.72 33.50
N THR A 494 -28.11 -9.74 34.82
CA THR A 494 -27.38 -8.67 35.48
C THR A 494 -26.22 -9.21 36.32
N VAL A 495 -24.99 -9.22 35.78
CA VAL A 495 -23.73 -9.34 36.54
C VAL A 495 -23.14 -7.94 36.76
N GLN A 496 -22.71 -7.61 37.99
CA GLN A 496 -21.99 -6.37 38.30
C GLN A 496 -20.60 -6.75 38.81
N MET A 497 -19.56 -6.42 38.07
CA MET A 497 -18.19 -6.52 38.60
C MET A 497 -17.92 -5.31 39.49
N THR A 498 -17.63 -5.56 40.76
CA THR A 498 -17.17 -4.54 41.72
C THR A 498 -15.65 -4.55 41.76
N ILE A 499 -15.04 -3.44 41.34
CA ILE A 499 -13.60 -3.25 41.42
C ILE A 499 -13.23 -2.93 42.87
N LYS A 500 -12.30 -3.68 43.46
CA LYS A 500 -11.74 -3.35 44.78
C LYS A 500 -10.34 -2.79 44.61
N SER A 501 -10.21 -1.48 44.83
CA SER A 501 -8.91 -0.89 45.11
C SER A 501 -9.01 0.30 46.04
N LEU A 502 -8.13 0.35 47.05
CA LEU A 502 -7.97 1.51 47.93
C LEU A 502 -6.98 2.55 47.36
N SER A 503 -6.31 2.23 46.24
CA SER A 503 -5.21 3.04 45.69
C SER A 503 -5.16 3.11 44.16
N ARG A 504 -6.13 2.51 43.43
CA ARG A 504 -6.08 2.37 41.97
C ARG A 504 -7.25 3.07 41.30
N THR A 505 -6.98 3.60 40.12
CA THR A 505 -7.91 4.28 39.20
C THR A 505 -8.20 3.40 37.99
N PHE A 506 -9.45 3.41 37.54
CA PHE A 506 -9.95 2.59 36.44
C PHE A 506 -10.81 3.44 35.50
N ASP A 507 -10.74 3.16 34.20
CA ASP A 507 -11.64 3.76 33.20
C ASP A 507 -12.71 2.75 32.80
N PHE A 508 -13.94 3.24 32.63
CA PHE A 508 -14.99 2.50 31.97
C PHE A 508 -14.93 2.81 30.48
N LEU A 509 -14.74 1.78 29.66
CA LEU A 509 -14.65 1.89 28.21
C LEU A 509 -15.99 1.58 27.53
N MET A 510 -16.85 0.81 28.19
CA MET A 510 -18.21 0.53 27.71
C MET A 510 -19.15 0.34 28.90
N LEU A 511 -20.35 0.90 28.81
CA LEU A 511 -21.44 0.74 29.78
C LEU A 511 -22.66 0.10 29.12
N ASP A 512 -23.47 -0.63 29.87
CA ASP A 512 -24.79 -1.10 29.40
C ASP A 512 -25.88 -0.03 29.58
N ALA A 513 -27.11 -0.31 29.13
CA ALA A 513 -28.27 0.59 29.29
C ALA A 513 -28.67 0.90 30.74
N ASN A 514 -28.06 0.24 31.73
CA ASN A 514 -28.23 0.50 33.16
C ASN A 514 -26.96 1.13 33.78
N LEU A 515 -26.05 1.65 32.95
CA LEU A 515 -24.79 2.29 33.34
C LEU A 515 -23.82 1.35 34.06
N ARG A 516 -23.86 0.05 33.76
CA ARG A 516 -22.96 -0.96 34.34
C ARG A 516 -21.77 -1.18 33.41
N PRO A 517 -20.54 -1.26 33.94
CA PRO A 517 -19.36 -1.42 33.11
C PRO A 517 -19.30 -2.80 32.44
N VAL A 518 -19.21 -2.78 31.12
CA VAL A 518 -19.07 -3.93 30.21
C VAL A 518 -17.63 -4.10 29.75
N VAL A 519 -16.84 -3.02 29.70
CA VAL A 519 -15.38 -3.06 29.44
C VAL A 519 -14.70 -2.03 30.33
N ILE A 520 -13.60 -2.41 30.96
CA ILE A 520 -12.91 -1.58 31.97
C ILE A 520 -11.40 -1.65 31.72
N THR A 521 -10.67 -0.56 31.92
CA THR A 521 -9.21 -0.57 31.99
C THR A 521 -8.68 -0.09 33.34
N ASP A 522 -7.64 -0.75 33.87
CA ASP A 522 -6.87 -0.33 35.06
C ASP A 522 -5.70 0.53 34.60
N ARG A 523 -5.67 1.79 35.06
CA ARG A 523 -4.65 2.77 34.68
C ARG A 523 -3.28 2.48 35.27
N GLU A 524 -3.20 1.68 36.34
CA GLU A 524 -1.94 1.41 37.03
C GLU A 524 -1.19 0.19 36.45
N TYR A 525 -1.90 -0.67 35.72
CA TYR A 525 -1.39 -1.95 35.22
C TYR A 525 -1.55 -2.18 33.72
N ASN A 526 -1.94 -1.15 32.95
CA ASN A 526 -2.18 -1.27 31.50
C ASN A 526 -3.05 -2.48 31.17
N LEU A 527 -4.08 -2.69 31.98
CA LEU A 527 -4.89 -3.90 32.00
C LEU A 527 -6.29 -3.57 31.52
N VAL A 528 -6.86 -4.43 30.67
CA VAL A 528 -8.24 -4.35 30.17
C VAL A 528 -8.98 -5.60 30.60
N ILE A 529 -10.20 -5.43 31.12
CA ILE A 529 -10.98 -6.53 31.69
C ILE A 529 -12.35 -6.65 31.04
N PHE A 530 -12.71 -7.92 30.75
CA PHE A 530 -14.01 -8.31 30.20
C PHE A 530 -14.84 -9.09 31.25
N PRO A 531 -15.88 -8.46 31.84
CA PRO A 531 -16.86 -9.07 32.73
C PRO A 531 -17.84 -9.98 31.94
N ASP A 532 -17.38 -11.14 31.49
CA ASP A 532 -18.19 -12.23 30.92
C ASP A 532 -19.39 -11.81 30.04
N ALA A 533 -19.10 -11.21 28.88
CA ALA A 533 -20.11 -10.88 27.87
C ALA A 533 -19.62 -11.32 26.49
N THR A 534 -20.26 -12.36 25.95
CA THR A 534 -20.24 -12.60 24.50
C THR A 534 -21.29 -11.66 23.89
N ILE A 535 -20.83 -10.60 23.22
CA ILE A 535 -21.68 -9.73 22.40
C ILE A 535 -21.89 -10.46 21.07
N TYR A 536 -23.15 -10.65 20.62
CA TYR A 536 -23.47 -11.37 19.39
C TYR A 536 -24.41 -10.57 18.48
N ASN A 537 -24.10 -10.54 17.18
CA ASN A 537 -24.98 -10.05 16.13
C ASN A 537 -25.86 -11.21 15.62
N SER A 538 -27.18 -11.08 15.71
CA SER A 538 -28.11 -12.15 15.31
C SER A 538 -28.32 -12.30 13.81
N GLU A 539 -27.77 -11.44 12.96
CA GLU A 539 -28.12 -11.40 11.54
C GLU A 539 -27.10 -12.14 10.67
N ALA A 540 -27.34 -13.43 10.44
CA ALA A 540 -26.42 -14.39 9.80
C ALA A 540 -25.99 -14.11 8.33
N THR A 541 -26.04 -12.87 7.82
CA THR A 541 -25.81 -12.59 6.39
C THR A 541 -24.90 -11.41 6.05
N ASN A 542 -24.50 -10.54 6.99
CA ASN A 542 -23.70 -9.36 6.65
C ASN A 542 -22.32 -9.36 7.32
N ALA A 543 -21.28 -9.17 6.52
CA ALA A 543 -19.87 -9.15 6.95
C ALA A 543 -19.48 -7.84 7.63
N THR A 544 -20.19 -6.74 7.36
CA THR A 544 -19.92 -5.39 7.84
C THR A 544 -20.92 -4.95 8.92
N PRO A 545 -20.50 -4.21 9.97
CA PRO A 545 -21.40 -3.57 10.93
C PRO A 545 -22.38 -2.63 10.22
N ILE A 546 -23.68 -2.90 10.31
CA ILE A 546 -24.72 -2.16 9.56
C ILE A 546 -25.52 -1.17 10.42
N THR A 547 -25.34 -1.20 11.74
CA THR A 547 -26.01 -0.29 12.69
C THR A 547 -25.01 0.42 13.58
N ASP A 548 -25.31 1.65 14.02
CA ASP A 548 -24.41 2.47 14.84
C ASP A 548 -23.95 1.77 16.13
N ASP A 549 -24.83 1.00 16.79
CA ASP A 549 -24.49 0.21 17.97
C ASP A 549 -23.44 -0.89 17.69
N GLN A 550 -23.40 -1.42 16.46
CA GLN A 550 -22.44 -2.44 16.04
C GLN A 550 -21.09 -1.81 15.67
N LYS A 551 -21.12 -0.61 15.07
CA LYS A 551 -19.95 0.20 14.79
C LYS A 551 -19.27 0.62 16.10
N ALA A 552 -20.02 1.17 17.05
CA ALA A 552 -19.54 1.58 18.37
C ALA A 552 -18.82 0.45 19.15
N ILE A 553 -19.28 -0.80 19.02
CA ILE A 553 -18.62 -1.96 19.64
C ILE A 553 -17.29 -2.28 18.95
N ALA A 554 -17.25 -2.31 17.63
CA ALA A 554 -16.02 -2.51 16.87
C ALA A 554 -15.00 -1.39 17.14
N ASP A 555 -15.46 -0.13 17.15
CA ASP A 555 -14.67 1.05 17.49
C ASP A 555 -14.12 0.99 18.92
N THR A 556 -14.90 0.51 19.89
CA THR A 556 -14.43 0.32 21.27
C THR A 556 -13.28 -0.69 21.33
N TRP A 557 -13.36 -1.80 20.58
CA TRP A 557 -12.29 -2.79 20.51
C TRP A 557 -11.04 -2.20 19.86
N ALA A 558 -11.16 -1.52 18.71
CA ALA A 558 -10.04 -0.87 18.06
C ALA A 558 -9.35 0.13 19.00
N TYR A 559 -10.12 1.02 19.64
CA TYR A 559 -9.63 1.99 20.61
C TYR A 559 -8.77 1.36 21.73
N VAL A 560 -9.18 0.20 22.26
CA VAL A 560 -8.45 -0.47 23.35
C VAL A 560 -7.08 -0.95 22.90
N PHE A 561 -6.97 -1.52 21.69
CA PHE A 561 -5.69 -1.96 21.14
C PHE A 561 -4.80 -0.75 20.81
N ASP A 562 -5.38 0.30 20.25
CA ASP A 562 -4.63 1.52 19.87
C ASP A 562 -4.03 2.20 21.07
N LYS A 563 -4.76 2.27 22.19
CA LYS A 563 -4.23 2.83 23.45
C LYS A 563 -2.88 2.25 23.89
N TYR A 564 -2.57 0.99 23.54
CA TYR A 564 -1.30 0.35 23.93
C TYR A 564 -0.29 0.21 22.79
N LEU A 565 -0.70 0.55 21.56
CA LEU A 565 0.10 0.44 20.34
C LEU A 565 0.49 1.81 19.77
N ASP A 566 -0.22 2.87 20.15
CA ASP A 566 -0.06 4.26 19.68
C ASP A 566 1.34 4.83 19.95
N ASN A 567 1.89 4.60 21.14
CA ASN A 567 3.25 5.05 21.49
C ASN A 567 4.35 4.27 20.74
N GLN A 568 3.98 3.26 19.95
CA GLN A 568 4.87 2.39 19.18
C GLN A 568 4.67 2.57 17.66
N CYS A 569 3.80 3.49 17.26
CA CYS A 569 3.70 4.02 15.90
C CYS A 569 5.05 4.62 15.49
N THR A 570 5.76 3.94 14.61
CA THR A 570 6.84 4.56 13.86
C THR A 570 6.41 4.53 12.41
N TRP A 571 6.15 5.71 11.87
CA TRP A 571 6.01 5.92 10.44
C TRP A 571 7.22 5.29 9.76
N LEU A 572 6.97 4.38 8.81
CA LEU A 572 8.04 3.94 7.92
C LEU A 572 8.29 5.09 6.96
N ASP A 573 9.55 5.49 6.88
CA ASP A 573 10.07 6.57 6.05
C ASP A 573 11.33 5.95 5.42
N THR A 574 11.17 5.45 4.21
CA THR A 574 12.14 4.56 3.58
C THR A 574 13.36 5.33 3.04
N ASP A 575 13.14 6.54 2.55
CA ASP A 575 14.18 7.42 2.03
C ASP A 575 14.73 8.43 3.07
N GLY A 576 14.03 8.62 4.19
CA GLY A 576 14.42 9.50 5.30
C GLY A 576 14.06 10.97 5.09
N ASP A 577 13.08 11.29 4.24
CA ASP A 577 12.70 12.66 3.89
C ASP A 577 11.70 13.32 4.86
N LEU A 578 11.24 12.55 5.86
CA LEU A 578 10.24 12.89 6.88
C LEU A 578 8.78 12.82 6.43
N THR A 579 8.52 12.42 5.19
CA THR A 579 7.21 12.00 4.69
C THR A 579 7.10 10.49 4.91
N PRO A 580 6.13 10.03 5.72
CA PRO A 580 5.85 8.61 5.84
C PRO A 580 5.48 8.00 4.48
N ASN A 581 5.84 6.74 4.26
CA ASN A 581 5.56 6.02 3.01
C ASN A 581 4.10 6.11 2.55
N HIS A 582 3.12 5.95 3.46
CA HIS A 582 1.67 6.06 3.13
C HIS A 582 1.19 7.48 2.80
N LEU A 583 2.08 8.46 2.84
CA LEU A 583 1.84 9.86 2.44
C LEU A 583 2.77 10.25 1.30
N ASP A 584 3.56 9.31 0.79
CA ASP A 584 4.65 9.52 -0.14
C ASP A 584 4.48 8.68 -1.40
N LEU A 585 4.12 9.38 -2.48
CA LEU A 585 3.91 8.80 -3.80
C LEU A 585 5.17 8.18 -4.45
N ASP A 586 6.36 8.33 -3.86
CA ASP A 586 7.66 7.77 -4.29
C ASP A 586 8.54 7.47 -3.06
N SER A 587 8.15 6.45 -2.29
CA SER A 587 8.66 6.11 -0.96
C SER A 587 10.17 5.85 -0.88
N ASP A 588 10.81 5.47 -1.98
CA ASP A 588 12.26 5.21 -2.02
C ASP A 588 13.06 6.22 -2.85
N GLN A 589 12.38 7.26 -3.35
CA GLN A 589 12.92 8.39 -4.08
C GLN A 589 13.72 8.00 -5.33
N ASP A 590 13.29 6.94 -6.01
CA ASP A 590 13.94 6.50 -7.24
C ASP A 590 13.34 7.12 -8.50
N GLY A 591 12.25 7.87 -8.36
CA GLY A 591 11.57 8.58 -9.44
C GLY A 591 10.48 7.76 -10.11
N CYS A 592 10.17 6.57 -9.60
CA CYS A 592 9.00 5.78 -9.94
C CYS A 592 7.95 5.90 -8.85
N SER A 593 6.68 6.00 -9.25
CA SER A 593 5.62 6.11 -8.25
C SER A 593 5.33 4.77 -7.59
N ASP A 594 5.06 4.78 -6.29
CA ASP A 594 4.63 3.64 -5.49
C ASP A 594 3.49 2.87 -6.17
N ALA A 595 2.46 3.56 -6.67
CA ALA A 595 1.37 3.05 -7.48
C ALA A 595 1.80 2.12 -8.65
N LEU A 596 2.80 2.52 -9.43
CA LEU A 596 3.29 1.74 -10.58
C LEU A 596 4.08 0.52 -10.10
N GLU A 597 4.86 0.72 -9.05
CA GLU A 597 5.78 -0.26 -8.48
C GLU A 597 5.04 -1.37 -7.75
N ALA A 598 3.97 -1.01 -7.04
CA ALA A 598 2.97 -1.92 -6.50
C ALA A 598 2.13 -2.60 -7.58
N GLY A 599 1.97 -1.97 -8.75
CA GLY A 599 1.13 -2.50 -9.84
C GLY A 599 -0.33 -2.06 -9.79
N ALA A 600 -0.64 -1.02 -9.01
CA ALA A 600 -1.92 -0.32 -9.00
C ALA A 600 -2.19 0.39 -10.33
N THR A 601 -1.14 0.88 -11.00
CA THR A 601 -1.22 1.58 -12.30
C THR A 601 -0.16 1.09 -13.29
N ASN A 602 -0.34 1.46 -14.57
CA ASN A 602 0.68 1.31 -15.63
C ASN A 602 1.29 2.69 -16.03
N SER A 603 0.99 3.74 -15.27
CA SER A 603 1.44 5.10 -15.56
C SER A 603 2.88 5.31 -15.08
N GLY A 604 3.80 5.65 -15.98
CA GLY A 604 5.19 6.03 -15.66
C GLY A 604 5.36 7.45 -15.07
N VAL A 605 4.33 7.99 -14.40
CA VAL A 605 4.41 9.32 -13.78
C VAL A 605 4.98 9.16 -12.38
N SER A 606 6.08 9.84 -12.06
CA SER A 606 6.84 9.66 -10.82
C SER A 606 6.07 9.84 -9.50
N ASN A 607 5.01 10.64 -9.49
CA ASN A 607 4.17 10.85 -8.30
C ASN A 607 2.71 10.67 -8.72
N PHE A 608 2.40 9.48 -9.23
CA PHE A 608 1.07 9.15 -9.69
C PHE A 608 0.14 8.95 -8.50
N ALA A 609 -0.94 9.72 -8.46
CA ALA A 609 -2.08 9.47 -7.60
C ALA A 609 -3.35 9.39 -8.46
N PHE A 610 -4.31 8.58 -8.05
CA PHE A 610 -5.66 8.55 -8.56
C PHE A 610 -6.40 9.82 -8.14
N VAL A 611 -6.20 10.90 -8.90
CA VAL A 611 -6.69 12.26 -8.56
C VAL A 611 -8.14 12.28 -8.04
N SER A 612 -8.29 12.78 -6.82
CA SER A 612 -9.54 12.99 -6.08
C SER A 612 -10.70 13.51 -6.94
N GLN A 613 -11.82 12.83 -6.87
CA GLN A 613 -13.13 13.42 -7.14
C GLN A 613 -14.13 13.07 -6.05
N ALA A 614 -14.05 13.82 -4.96
CA ALA A 614 -15.21 14.17 -4.16
C ALA A 614 -16.36 14.60 -5.10
N GLY A 615 -17.30 13.68 -5.35
CA GLY A 615 -18.55 13.96 -6.06
C GLY A 615 -18.65 13.62 -7.54
N SER A 616 -17.66 12.97 -8.18
CA SER A 616 -17.94 12.25 -9.44
C SER A 616 -17.08 11.00 -9.65
N SER A 617 -17.69 9.86 -9.29
CA SER A 617 -17.41 8.49 -9.75
C SER A 617 -15.95 8.02 -9.70
N THR A 618 -15.50 7.54 -8.53
CA THR A 618 -14.68 6.31 -8.37
C THR A 618 -14.34 5.95 -6.91
N ASP A 619 -14.87 6.56 -5.85
CA ASP A 619 -14.94 5.91 -4.53
C ASP A 619 -16.42 5.91 -4.09
N SER A 620 -17.09 4.77 -4.25
CA SER A 620 -18.53 4.65 -4.05
C SER A 620 -18.92 4.39 -2.59
N ASN A 621 -18.00 3.89 -1.78
CA ASN A 621 -18.17 3.50 -0.37
C ASN A 621 -17.54 4.49 0.60
N SER A 622 -16.81 5.49 0.11
CA SER A 622 -16.16 6.54 0.90
C SER A 622 -15.22 5.95 1.94
N ASP A 623 -14.40 4.99 1.52
CA ASP A 623 -13.35 4.39 2.35
C ASP A 623 -11.95 4.81 1.93
N GLY A 624 -11.81 5.71 0.95
CA GLY A 624 -10.54 6.33 0.56
C GLY A 624 -9.75 5.56 -0.49
N LEU A 625 -10.08 4.28 -0.72
CA LEU A 625 -9.48 3.49 -1.79
C LEU A 625 -10.24 3.66 -3.10
N ALA A 626 -9.52 3.89 -4.20
CA ALA A 626 -10.17 4.05 -5.50
C ALA A 626 -10.84 2.76 -6.04
N ASP A 627 -12.12 2.82 -6.41
CA ASP A 627 -12.94 1.74 -7.03
C ASP A 627 -12.26 1.12 -8.28
N ILE A 628 -11.33 1.83 -8.94
CA ILE A 628 -10.59 1.31 -10.09
C ILE A 628 -9.61 0.22 -9.70
N VAL A 629 -9.05 0.31 -8.50
CA VAL A 629 -8.22 -0.72 -7.89
C VAL A 629 -9.03 -1.63 -6.95
N ASP A 630 -10.21 -1.23 -6.47
CA ASP A 630 -11.18 -2.11 -5.77
C ASP A 630 -12.56 -2.06 -6.42
N THR A 631 -12.79 -2.85 -7.48
CA THR A 631 -14.06 -2.83 -8.20
C THR A 631 -15.22 -3.42 -7.38
N ASN A 632 -14.91 -4.17 -6.31
CA ASN A 632 -15.88 -4.93 -5.55
C ASN A 632 -16.24 -4.30 -4.18
N LEU A 633 -15.58 -3.19 -3.83
CA LEU A 633 -15.84 -2.31 -2.69
C LEU A 633 -15.68 -3.04 -1.34
N ASN A 634 -14.66 -3.88 -1.22
CA ASN A 634 -14.37 -4.65 -0.01
C ASN A 634 -13.16 -4.13 0.79
N GLY A 635 -12.53 -3.04 0.34
CA GLY A 635 -11.33 -2.45 0.94
C GLY A 635 -10.07 -3.29 0.69
N ILE A 636 -10.05 -4.10 -0.36
CA ILE A 636 -8.90 -4.92 -0.77
C ILE A 636 -8.65 -4.70 -2.27
N PRO A 637 -7.45 -4.24 -2.66
CA PRO A 637 -7.12 -4.07 -4.05
C PRO A 637 -7.25 -5.36 -4.89
N ASP A 638 -7.82 -5.24 -6.08
CA ASP A 638 -8.02 -6.25 -7.12
C ASP A 638 -6.72 -6.48 -7.95
N TYR A 639 -5.55 -6.19 -7.39
CA TYR A 639 -4.24 -6.48 -7.98
C TYR A 639 -3.30 -7.16 -6.98
N LEU A 640 -2.28 -7.86 -7.50
CA LEU A 640 -1.22 -8.41 -6.66
C LEU A 640 -0.16 -7.34 -6.47
N SER A 641 -0.07 -6.82 -5.26
CA SER A 641 0.93 -5.79 -4.97
C SER A 641 2.35 -6.33 -5.00
N THR A 642 3.21 -5.60 -5.71
CA THR A 642 4.66 -5.82 -5.75
C THR A 642 5.45 -4.76 -4.99
N TYR A 643 4.77 -3.95 -4.16
CA TYR A 643 5.32 -2.83 -3.39
C TYR A 643 6.63 -3.20 -2.71
N ASN A 644 6.69 -4.36 -2.06
CA ASN A 644 7.94 -4.91 -1.54
C ASN A 644 8.53 -6.00 -2.46
N PRO A 645 9.78 -5.88 -2.94
CA PRO A 645 10.75 -4.82 -2.63
C PRO A 645 10.79 -3.61 -3.60
N GLN A 646 9.83 -3.45 -4.52
CA GLN A 646 9.97 -2.50 -5.63
C GLN A 646 9.95 -1.03 -5.18
N ALA A 647 8.95 -0.60 -4.42
CA ALA A 647 8.77 0.78 -3.95
C ALA A 647 9.52 1.11 -2.64
N ILE A 648 10.36 0.17 -2.15
CA ILE A 648 11.12 0.35 -0.90
C ILE A 648 12.62 0.15 -1.09
N ASN A 649 13.07 0.06 -2.33
CA ASN A 649 14.45 -0.15 -2.68
C ASN A 649 14.80 0.64 -3.94
N GLY A 650 15.23 1.89 -3.75
CA GLY A 650 15.51 2.81 -4.86
C GLY A 650 16.69 2.46 -5.77
N SER A 651 17.17 1.21 -5.71
CA SER A 651 17.95 0.58 -6.76
C SER A 651 17.10 -0.13 -7.83
N ILE A 652 15.78 -0.23 -7.66
CA ILE A 652 14.84 -0.97 -8.54
C ILE A 652 13.85 0.01 -9.19
N LYS A 653 14.26 0.65 -10.29
CA LYS A 653 13.41 1.63 -10.99
C LYS A 653 12.51 0.96 -12.03
N LYS A 654 11.23 0.75 -11.72
CA LYS A 654 10.29 0.07 -12.66
C LYS A 654 9.80 0.94 -13.82
N CYS A 655 9.90 2.26 -13.68
CA CYS A 655 9.37 3.27 -14.60
C CYS A 655 10.35 3.75 -15.67
N ILE A 656 11.50 3.08 -15.83
CA ILE A 656 12.48 3.45 -16.85
C ILE A 656 11.85 3.23 -18.25
N ASP A 657 12.07 4.21 -19.11
CA ASP A 657 11.82 4.21 -20.56
C ASP A 657 13.15 4.66 -21.19
N SER A 658 13.99 3.68 -21.52
CA SER A 658 15.40 3.88 -21.85
C SER A 658 15.61 4.62 -23.16
N ASP A 659 14.73 4.42 -24.15
CA ASP A 659 14.82 5.03 -25.47
C ASP A 659 13.81 6.17 -25.73
N GLY A 660 12.86 6.38 -24.80
CA GLY A 660 11.90 7.48 -24.80
C GLY A 660 10.76 7.33 -25.79
N ASP A 661 10.38 6.11 -26.20
CA ASP A 661 9.31 5.86 -27.14
C ASP A 661 7.89 5.82 -26.53
N GLY A 662 7.82 5.79 -25.20
CA GLY A 662 6.59 5.75 -24.41
C GLY A 662 6.15 4.36 -23.96
N TYR A 663 6.93 3.31 -24.23
CA TYR A 663 6.88 2.01 -23.57
C TYR A 663 7.94 1.97 -22.46
N LEU A 664 7.59 1.38 -21.32
CA LEU A 664 8.54 1.22 -20.22
C LEU A 664 9.34 -0.06 -20.45
N ASP A 665 10.63 -0.10 -20.11
CA ASP A 665 11.55 -1.24 -20.33
C ASP A 665 10.99 -2.58 -19.81
N ILE A 666 10.17 -2.55 -18.75
CA ILE A 666 9.51 -3.76 -18.22
C ILE A 666 8.48 -4.39 -19.17
N SER A 667 7.98 -3.62 -20.14
CA SER A 667 6.95 -3.99 -21.13
C SER A 667 7.40 -3.82 -22.58
N ASP A 668 8.49 -3.09 -22.80
CA ASP A 668 9.20 -3.03 -24.06
C ASP A 668 9.90 -4.36 -24.35
N LEU A 669 10.13 -4.67 -25.63
CA LEU A 669 10.87 -5.84 -26.09
C LEU A 669 12.20 -5.48 -26.77
N ASP A 670 12.50 -4.19 -26.89
CA ASP A 670 13.62 -3.59 -27.63
C ASP A 670 13.98 -2.24 -26.96
N ASP A 671 14.55 -2.28 -25.75
CA ASP A 671 14.72 -1.15 -24.82
C ASP A 671 15.60 0.00 -25.36
N ASP A 672 16.33 -0.21 -26.44
CA ASP A 672 17.14 0.80 -27.11
C ASP A 672 16.69 1.16 -28.53
N ASN A 673 15.63 0.51 -29.00
CA ASN A 673 14.99 0.72 -30.29
C ASN A 673 15.97 0.60 -31.48
N ASP A 674 17.03 -0.20 -31.35
CA ASP A 674 17.97 -0.51 -32.43
C ASP A 674 17.41 -1.57 -33.40
N GLY A 675 16.33 -2.24 -33.00
CA GLY A 675 15.60 -3.23 -33.77
C GLY A 675 15.94 -4.67 -33.39
N ILE A 676 16.95 -4.92 -32.57
CA ILE A 676 17.32 -6.25 -32.06
C ILE A 676 16.62 -6.41 -30.70
N LEU A 677 15.82 -7.47 -30.53
CA LEU A 677 15.08 -7.65 -29.27
C LEU A 677 16.03 -7.91 -28.09
N ASP A 678 15.71 -7.42 -26.89
CA ASP A 678 16.59 -7.58 -25.71
C ASP A 678 16.92 -9.05 -25.44
N THR A 679 15.91 -9.92 -25.62
CA THR A 679 16.06 -11.38 -25.44
C THR A 679 17.04 -12.01 -26.42
N THR A 680 17.21 -11.41 -27.60
CA THR A 680 18.18 -11.79 -28.63
C THR A 680 19.58 -11.29 -28.26
N GLU A 681 19.68 -10.11 -27.68
CA GLU A 681 20.94 -9.48 -27.25
C GLU A 681 21.48 -10.02 -25.93
N GLY A 682 20.67 -10.82 -25.25
CA GLY A 682 21.08 -11.53 -24.06
C GLY A 682 20.65 -10.84 -22.78
N LEU A 683 19.70 -9.90 -22.83
CA LEU A 683 18.85 -9.62 -21.67
C LEU A 683 18.08 -10.90 -21.37
N THR A 684 18.69 -11.68 -20.49
CA THR A 684 18.07 -12.86 -19.94
C THR A 684 17.64 -12.47 -18.56
N CYS A 685 16.43 -11.93 -18.46
CA CYS A 685 15.59 -12.12 -17.30
C CYS A 685 15.45 -13.62 -17.13
N ASN A 686 16.40 -14.21 -16.40
CA ASN A 686 16.71 -15.62 -16.52
C ASN A 686 15.67 -16.44 -15.78
N LEU A 687 14.46 -16.51 -16.33
CA LEU A 687 13.47 -17.47 -15.89
C LEU A 687 13.81 -18.86 -16.49
N LEU A 688 14.63 -18.96 -17.57
CA LEU A 688 14.69 -20.18 -18.40
C LEU A 688 16.04 -20.62 -19.00
N ASN A 689 17.14 -19.87 -18.92
CA ASN A 689 18.44 -20.31 -19.49
C ASN A 689 19.32 -21.14 -18.55
N ARG A 690 18.82 -21.51 -17.37
CA ARG A 690 19.35 -22.70 -16.69
C ARG A 690 18.83 -23.91 -17.44
N ASN A 691 19.72 -24.85 -17.80
CA ASN A 691 19.30 -26.20 -18.16
C ASN A 691 18.60 -26.81 -16.93
N LEU A 692 17.32 -26.52 -16.75
CA LEU A 692 16.63 -26.70 -15.48
C LEU A 692 16.44 -28.18 -15.26
N ARG A 693 17.23 -28.75 -14.34
CA ARG A 693 17.15 -30.18 -14.04
C ARG A 693 16.23 -30.45 -12.88
N ILE A 694 15.17 -31.21 -13.14
CA ILE A 694 14.16 -31.56 -12.13
C ILE A 694 14.30 -33.03 -11.74
N GLY A 695 14.59 -33.30 -10.46
CA GLY A 695 14.69 -34.64 -9.88
C GLY A 695 13.38 -35.14 -9.26
N TYR A 696 13.08 -36.45 -9.32
CA TYR A 696 11.91 -37.08 -8.69
C TYR A 696 12.23 -38.48 -8.09
N LEU A 697 11.58 -38.90 -7.00
CA LEU A 697 12.08 -39.99 -6.12
C LEU A 697 11.38 -41.38 -6.16
N ASP A 698 10.20 -41.61 -6.74
CA ASP A 698 9.62 -42.98 -6.71
C ASP A 698 9.09 -43.48 -8.06
N THR A 699 9.91 -44.28 -8.74
CA THR A 699 9.55 -44.96 -10.00
C THR A 699 8.96 -46.36 -9.81
N THR A 700 8.85 -46.86 -8.57
CA THR A 700 8.52 -48.27 -8.27
C THR A 700 7.01 -48.54 -8.14
N LEU A 701 6.20 -47.51 -7.89
CA LEU A 701 4.76 -47.62 -7.61
C LEU A 701 3.83 -47.52 -8.85
N GLY A 702 4.36 -47.71 -10.06
CA GLY A 702 3.55 -47.69 -11.29
C GLY A 702 3.41 -46.29 -11.89
N LYS A 703 3.38 -46.26 -13.23
CA LYS A 703 3.63 -45.06 -14.05
C LYS A 703 2.38 -44.23 -14.34
N SER A 704 1.87 -43.43 -13.40
CA SER A 704 0.72 -42.54 -13.71
C SER A 704 0.57 -41.28 -12.85
N GLY A 705 1.62 -40.46 -12.66
CA GLY A 705 1.51 -39.12 -12.01
C GLY A 705 1.67 -37.96 -13.01
N LEU A 706 1.27 -36.73 -12.63
CA LEU A 706 1.37 -35.50 -13.44
C LEU A 706 2.75 -35.32 -14.11
N MET A 707 3.83 -35.43 -13.32
CA MET A 707 5.20 -35.36 -13.80
C MET A 707 5.56 -36.47 -14.82
N ILE A 708 4.98 -37.66 -14.71
CA ILE A 708 5.18 -38.75 -15.69
C ILE A 708 4.38 -38.53 -16.98
N ASN A 709 3.20 -37.90 -16.91
CA ASN A 709 2.44 -37.49 -18.10
C ASN A 709 3.18 -36.38 -18.87
N MET A 710 3.82 -35.44 -18.17
CA MET A 710 4.71 -34.45 -18.78
C MET A 710 5.95 -35.11 -19.41
N LEU A 711 6.60 -36.05 -18.69
CA LEU A 711 7.76 -36.81 -19.18
C LEU A 711 7.50 -37.71 -20.40
N SER A 712 6.24 -38.13 -20.62
CA SER A 712 5.88 -39.11 -21.65
C SER A 712 5.24 -38.51 -22.90
N ASN A 713 4.88 -37.22 -22.88
CA ASN A 713 4.32 -36.52 -24.03
C ASN A 713 5.34 -35.55 -24.67
N PRO A 714 6.05 -35.96 -25.74
CA PRO A 714 7.04 -35.11 -26.42
C PRO A 714 6.44 -33.86 -27.09
N VAL A 715 5.11 -33.75 -27.24
CA VAL A 715 4.44 -32.59 -27.83
C VAL A 715 4.55 -31.34 -26.95
N ASN A 716 4.72 -31.49 -25.63
CA ASN A 716 4.89 -30.38 -24.68
C ASN A 716 6.27 -29.69 -24.78
N PHE A 717 7.21 -30.27 -25.53
CA PHE A 717 8.62 -29.83 -25.57
C PHE A 717 9.24 -29.92 -26.97
N SER A 718 8.44 -29.92 -28.04
CA SER A 718 8.94 -30.07 -29.42
C SER A 718 8.92 -28.76 -30.22
N LEU A 719 9.92 -28.58 -31.08
CA LEU A 719 10.09 -27.45 -32.02
C LEU A 719 8.96 -27.25 -33.05
N SER A 720 7.91 -28.09 -33.06
CA SER A 720 6.89 -28.08 -34.13
C SER A 720 5.44 -28.17 -33.64
N GLY A 721 5.16 -27.97 -32.35
CA GLY A 721 3.79 -27.97 -31.79
C GLY A 721 3.60 -26.84 -30.79
N THR A 722 2.49 -26.11 -30.92
CA THR A 722 2.23 -24.82 -30.29
C THR A 722 2.00 -24.91 -28.77
N TYR A 723 3.05 -25.13 -27.98
CA TYR A 723 3.25 -24.57 -26.63
C TYR A 723 4.67 -24.93 -26.14
N ASN A 724 5.61 -23.98 -26.20
CA ASN A 724 7.01 -24.20 -25.82
C ASN A 724 7.53 -23.05 -24.93
N LYS A 725 6.86 -22.83 -23.78
CA LYS A 725 7.24 -21.80 -22.81
C LYS A 725 8.53 -22.10 -22.03
N PHE A 726 9.15 -23.28 -22.20
CA PHE A 726 10.37 -23.66 -21.46
C PHE A 726 11.43 -24.37 -22.32
N PRO A 727 12.15 -23.65 -23.18
CA PRO A 727 13.38 -24.16 -23.77
C PRO A 727 14.38 -24.54 -22.65
N GLY A 728 14.99 -25.72 -22.70
CA GLY A 728 16.12 -26.07 -21.80
C GLY A 728 15.81 -26.88 -20.53
N VAL A 729 14.55 -27.22 -20.21
CA VAL A 729 14.22 -28.03 -19.03
C VAL A 729 14.50 -29.51 -19.26
N THR A 730 15.31 -30.15 -18.40
CA THR A 730 15.66 -31.57 -18.46
C THR A 730 15.19 -32.31 -17.20
N PHE A 731 14.14 -33.11 -17.32
CA PHE A 731 13.69 -33.94 -16.20
C PHE A 731 14.60 -35.18 -16.03
N VAL A 732 15.00 -35.44 -14.78
CA VAL A 732 15.88 -36.55 -14.41
C VAL A 732 15.13 -37.45 -13.42
N PRO A 733 14.67 -38.65 -13.83
CA PRO A 733 14.08 -39.58 -12.88
C PRO A 733 15.16 -40.05 -11.90
N TYR A 734 14.98 -39.77 -10.62
CA TYR A 734 15.95 -40.13 -9.59
C TYR A 734 15.57 -41.48 -8.95
N ALA A 735 16.62 -42.21 -8.58
CA ALA A 735 16.52 -43.56 -8.03
C ALA A 735 16.03 -43.56 -6.58
N THR A 736 15.83 -44.77 -6.02
CA THR A 736 15.33 -45.05 -4.67
C THR A 736 15.85 -44.12 -3.57
N GLN A 737 15.07 -43.94 -2.49
CA GLN A 737 15.37 -43.04 -1.35
C GLN A 737 16.81 -43.13 -0.80
N THR A 738 17.47 -44.29 -0.92
CA THR A 738 18.85 -44.54 -0.48
C THR A 738 19.90 -43.85 -1.36
N ALA A 739 19.59 -43.55 -2.62
CA ALA A 739 20.52 -42.94 -3.57
C ALA A 739 20.62 -41.41 -3.40
N ILE A 740 19.69 -40.76 -2.68
CA ILE A 740 19.72 -39.30 -2.50
C ILE A 740 20.81 -38.95 -1.50
N THR A 741 21.86 -38.31 -2.00
CA THR A 741 22.93 -37.69 -1.20
C THR A 741 23.26 -36.35 -1.83
N GLU A 742 23.68 -35.38 -1.02
CA GLU A 742 24.06 -34.05 -1.49
C GLU A 742 25.10 -34.11 -2.62
N ALA A 743 26.13 -34.95 -2.47
CA ALA A 743 27.16 -35.15 -3.49
C ALA A 743 26.59 -35.64 -4.84
N GLN A 744 25.56 -36.48 -4.81
CA GLN A 744 24.95 -36.99 -6.02
C GLN A 744 24.01 -35.96 -6.66
N LEU A 745 23.23 -35.20 -5.87
CA LEU A 745 22.40 -34.09 -6.37
C LEU A 745 23.24 -33.02 -7.07
N LEU A 746 24.41 -32.68 -6.52
CA LEU A 746 25.36 -31.74 -7.11
C LEU A 746 26.05 -32.30 -8.37
N THR A 747 26.46 -33.57 -8.34
CA THR A 747 27.04 -34.25 -9.52
C THR A 747 26.04 -34.28 -10.68
N ASP A 748 24.77 -34.50 -10.36
CA ASP A 748 23.68 -34.53 -11.32
C ASP A 748 23.11 -33.14 -11.61
N LYS A 749 23.74 -32.05 -11.12
CA LYS A 749 23.37 -30.66 -11.41
C LYS A 749 21.86 -30.39 -11.28
N ILE A 750 21.22 -30.93 -10.23
CA ILE A 750 19.79 -30.71 -9.99
C ILE A 750 19.57 -29.27 -9.54
N ASP A 751 18.55 -28.61 -10.06
CA ASP A 751 18.24 -27.21 -9.75
C ASP A 751 16.93 -27.04 -8.99
N ILE A 752 15.94 -27.88 -9.31
CA ILE A 752 14.69 -27.98 -8.57
C ILE A 752 14.46 -29.45 -8.24
N PHE A 753 14.15 -29.73 -6.97
CA PHE A 753 13.82 -31.10 -6.55
C PHE A 753 12.30 -31.23 -6.38
N TYR A 754 11.68 -32.15 -7.11
CA TYR A 754 10.25 -32.41 -7.01
C TYR A 754 9.97 -33.61 -6.09
N VAL A 755 9.07 -33.38 -5.13
CA VAL A 755 8.65 -34.34 -4.12
C VAL A 755 7.17 -34.66 -4.33
N GLY A 756 6.90 -35.84 -4.88
CA GLY A 756 5.53 -36.32 -5.11
C GLY A 756 5.36 -37.82 -4.83
N SER A 757 4.14 -38.31 -4.92
CA SER A 757 3.75 -39.73 -4.70
C SER A 757 2.97 -40.32 -5.87
N SER A 758 2.70 -41.64 -5.81
CA SER A 758 1.93 -42.37 -6.82
C SER A 758 0.42 -42.05 -6.79
N ALA A 759 -0.26 -42.30 -7.91
CA ALA A 759 -1.62 -41.82 -8.21
C ALA A 759 -2.79 -42.71 -7.76
N LEU A 760 -2.68 -43.44 -6.65
CA LEU A 760 -3.87 -44.08 -6.08
C LEU A 760 -4.51 -43.10 -5.10
N ASP A 761 -5.77 -42.74 -5.36
CA ASP A 761 -6.63 -41.76 -4.63
C ASP A 761 -6.75 -41.98 -3.11
N ALA A 762 -6.10 -43.00 -2.56
CA ALA A 762 -5.91 -43.21 -1.14
C ALA A 762 -4.42 -43.25 -0.83
N GLN A 763 -3.77 -42.09 -0.84
CA GLN A 763 -2.37 -41.99 -0.43
C GLN A 763 -2.24 -42.34 1.05
N THR A 764 -1.37 -43.27 1.38
CA THR A 764 -1.10 -43.72 2.75
C THR A 764 0.23 -43.17 3.25
N THR A 765 0.50 -43.23 4.55
CA THR A 765 1.81 -42.86 5.12
C THR A 765 2.99 -43.66 4.55
N SER A 766 2.72 -44.79 3.88
CA SER A 766 3.71 -45.63 3.18
C SER A 766 4.21 -45.02 1.86
N ASP A 767 3.51 -44.03 1.31
CA ASP A 767 3.82 -43.41 0.01
C ASP A 767 4.62 -42.10 0.16
N LYS A 768 4.94 -41.72 1.41
CA LYS A 768 5.78 -40.56 1.75
C LYS A 768 7.27 -40.89 1.69
N LEU A 769 8.08 -39.85 1.49
CA LEU A 769 9.52 -39.98 1.69
C LEU A 769 9.83 -40.12 3.18
N LEU A 770 10.90 -40.84 3.51
CA LEU A 770 11.39 -40.85 4.88
C LEU A 770 11.73 -39.42 5.31
N THR A 771 11.34 -39.02 6.52
CA THR A 771 11.62 -37.68 7.08
C THR A 771 13.11 -37.33 7.01
N ALA A 772 14.00 -38.30 7.21
CA ALA A 772 15.45 -38.11 7.07
C ALA A 772 15.91 -37.81 5.63
N THR A 773 15.13 -38.19 4.61
CA THR A 773 15.37 -37.83 3.22
C THR A 773 14.85 -36.44 2.91
N ASN A 774 13.66 -36.08 3.40
CA ASN A 774 13.12 -34.71 3.28
C ASN A 774 14.04 -33.68 3.94
N ALA A 775 14.56 -33.96 5.15
CA ALA A 775 15.53 -33.08 5.81
C ALA A 775 16.83 -32.88 5.02
N ARG A 776 17.29 -33.91 4.28
CA ARG A 776 18.49 -33.81 3.43
C ARG A 776 18.25 -32.99 2.17
N ILE A 777 17.07 -33.12 1.55
CA ILE A 777 16.66 -32.32 0.40
C ILE A 777 16.58 -30.84 0.81
N MET A 778 15.98 -30.56 1.97
CA MET A 778 15.90 -29.22 2.51
C MET A 778 17.26 -28.60 2.82
N ALA A 779 18.12 -29.32 3.51
CA ALA A 779 19.47 -28.83 3.78
C ALA A 779 20.26 -28.56 2.49
N TRP A 780 20.14 -29.43 1.48
CA TRP A 780 20.76 -29.21 0.19
C TRP A 780 20.19 -27.97 -0.52
N ALA A 781 18.88 -27.79 -0.50
CA ALA A 781 18.20 -26.68 -1.17
C ALA A 781 18.63 -25.32 -0.61
N SER A 782 18.52 -25.13 0.71
CA SER A 782 18.89 -23.87 1.36
C SER A 782 20.41 -23.62 1.29
N ASN A 783 21.27 -24.64 1.45
CA ASN A 783 22.72 -24.45 1.40
C ASN A 783 23.28 -24.11 0.01
N ASN A 784 22.52 -24.39 -1.06
CA ASN A 784 23.00 -24.25 -2.45
C ASN A 784 22.07 -23.37 -3.32
N ASP A 785 21.14 -22.64 -2.70
CA ASP A 785 20.15 -21.78 -3.35
C ASP A 785 19.35 -22.50 -4.47
N LYS A 786 18.75 -23.64 -4.11
CA LYS A 786 17.98 -24.50 -5.03
C LYS A 786 16.51 -24.55 -4.63
N GLY A 787 15.64 -24.82 -5.60
CA GLY A 787 14.19 -24.87 -5.39
C GLY A 787 13.68 -26.25 -4.97
N VAL A 788 12.59 -26.29 -4.22
CA VAL A 788 11.87 -27.53 -3.91
C VAL A 788 10.39 -27.38 -4.24
N VAL A 789 9.85 -28.34 -4.99
CA VAL A 789 8.43 -28.43 -5.27
C VAL A 789 7.83 -29.59 -4.48
N VAL A 790 6.78 -29.33 -3.70
CA VAL A 790 6.22 -30.30 -2.75
C VAL A 790 4.74 -30.52 -3.03
N LEU A 791 4.33 -31.78 -3.19
CA LEU A 791 2.91 -32.16 -3.16
C LEU A 791 2.37 -32.23 -1.73
N GLN A 792 1.06 -32.00 -1.60
CA GLN A 792 0.28 -31.98 -0.37
C GLN A 792 0.67 -33.03 0.68
N ASN A 793 0.89 -34.30 0.31
CA ASN A 793 1.18 -35.34 1.31
C ASN A 793 2.57 -35.23 1.99
N ASN A 794 3.52 -34.52 1.40
CA ASN A 794 4.85 -34.31 1.94
C ASN A 794 4.99 -32.94 2.62
N ALA A 795 4.07 -31.99 2.45
CA ALA A 795 4.19 -30.64 3.00
C ALA A 795 4.44 -30.61 4.52
N ALA A 796 3.85 -31.55 5.26
CA ALA A 796 4.06 -31.67 6.70
C ALA A 796 5.52 -31.93 7.12
N ASP A 797 6.29 -32.64 6.29
CA ASP A 797 7.71 -32.91 6.57
C ASP A 797 8.61 -31.69 6.31
N TYR A 798 8.07 -30.64 5.68
CA TYR A 798 8.75 -29.38 5.37
C TYR A 798 8.43 -28.27 6.39
N GLY A 799 7.71 -28.58 7.47
CA GLY A 799 7.37 -27.63 8.54
C GLY A 799 5.99 -26.97 8.38
N TYR A 800 5.17 -27.49 7.48
CA TYR A 800 3.79 -27.05 7.28
C TYR A 800 2.81 -27.93 8.06
N ILE A 801 1.66 -27.40 8.43
CA ILE A 801 0.60 -28.10 9.15
C ILE A 801 -0.57 -28.21 8.19
N LEU A 802 -1.03 -29.43 7.95
CA LEU A 802 -2.15 -29.71 7.06
C LEU A 802 -3.35 -30.11 7.90
N ASN A 803 -4.38 -29.25 7.93
CA ASN A 803 -5.62 -29.54 8.63
C ASN A 803 -6.69 -29.97 7.63
N ASN A 804 -7.07 -31.25 7.67
CA ASN A 804 -8.25 -31.73 6.95
C ASN A 804 -9.50 -31.36 7.76
N VAL A 805 -10.38 -30.53 7.20
CA VAL A 805 -11.47 -29.93 7.99
C VAL A 805 -12.63 -30.91 8.24
N TYR A 806 -12.69 -32.10 7.61
CA TYR A 806 -13.81 -33.03 7.87
C TYR A 806 -13.47 -34.54 7.86
N PRO A 807 -13.97 -35.31 8.85
CA PRO A 807 -13.81 -36.76 8.85
C PRO A 807 -14.92 -37.52 8.10
N ASN A 808 -16.17 -37.04 8.00
CA ASN A 808 -17.29 -37.88 7.55
C ASN A 808 -18.38 -37.11 6.78
N SER A 809 -18.69 -37.54 5.55
CA SER A 809 -19.83 -37.16 4.69
C SER A 809 -20.05 -35.68 4.39
N ASN A 810 -19.80 -35.30 3.13
CA ASN A 810 -20.11 -34.02 2.47
C ASN A 810 -21.47 -33.42 2.88
N PRO A 811 -21.50 -32.21 3.48
CA PRO A 811 -22.66 -31.36 3.45
C PRO A 811 -22.36 -29.94 2.93
N SER A 812 -23.35 -29.40 2.25
CA SER A 812 -23.49 -28.05 1.71
C SER A 812 -23.44 -26.92 2.76
N SER A 813 -22.26 -26.60 3.29
CA SER A 813 -21.99 -25.34 3.99
C SER A 813 -20.62 -24.79 3.55
N PRO A 814 -20.57 -23.70 2.77
CA PRO A 814 -19.32 -23.08 2.33
C PRO A 814 -18.77 -22.17 3.44
N TYR A 815 -17.50 -21.74 3.28
CA TYR A 815 -16.75 -20.81 4.11
C TYR A 815 -15.97 -21.43 5.27
N GLY A 816 -14.65 -21.54 5.07
CA GLY A 816 -13.71 -21.34 6.15
C GLY A 816 -13.67 -19.84 6.52
N PRO A 817 -13.10 -19.49 7.68
CA PRO A 817 -12.98 -18.10 8.11
C PRO A 817 -12.13 -17.25 7.15
N LEU A 818 -12.46 -15.95 7.04
CA LEU A 818 -11.73 -14.97 6.24
C LEU A 818 -10.26 -14.87 6.69
N GLY A 819 -9.31 -15.11 5.78
CA GLY A 819 -7.87 -15.06 6.06
C GLY A 819 -7.18 -16.42 6.23
N GLU A 820 -7.90 -17.55 6.18
CA GLU A 820 -7.27 -18.85 5.93
C GLU A 820 -7.09 -19.11 4.42
N ALA A 821 -5.89 -19.54 3.99
CA ALA A 821 -5.69 -20.08 2.66
C ALA A 821 -6.31 -21.49 2.59
N VAL A 822 -7.55 -21.57 2.09
CA VAL A 822 -8.31 -22.83 1.99
C VAL A 822 -8.04 -23.51 0.64
N PHE A 823 -7.46 -24.71 0.68
CA PHE A 823 -7.24 -25.56 -0.50
C PHE A 823 -8.42 -26.52 -0.72
N THR A 824 -8.73 -26.78 -1.99
CA THR A 824 -9.66 -27.84 -2.37
C THR A 824 -8.88 -29.02 -2.95
N ASN A 825 -8.91 -30.18 -2.29
CA ASN A 825 -8.75 -31.48 -2.94
C ASN A 825 -10.04 -31.78 -3.70
N GLY A 826 -10.00 -31.70 -5.02
CA GLY A 826 -11.18 -31.87 -5.84
C GLY A 826 -10.82 -32.07 -7.31
N TYR A 827 -11.46 -33.06 -7.95
CA TYR A 827 -11.33 -33.27 -9.39
C TYR A 827 -11.83 -32.04 -10.16
N TRP A 828 -11.00 -31.53 -11.07
CA TRP A 828 -11.36 -30.45 -11.99
C TRP A 828 -11.92 -31.04 -13.29
N PRO A 829 -13.20 -30.82 -13.68
CA PRO A 829 -13.70 -31.27 -14.97
C PRO A 829 -13.25 -30.33 -16.10
N GLU A 830 -12.85 -30.93 -17.23
CA GLU A 830 -12.25 -30.29 -18.42
C GLU A 830 -13.11 -29.20 -19.12
N THR A 831 -14.33 -28.89 -18.65
CA THR A 831 -15.28 -28.05 -19.40
C THR A 831 -15.89 -26.85 -18.66
N ALA A 832 -15.70 -26.68 -17.35
CA ALA A 832 -16.17 -25.47 -16.68
C ALA A 832 -15.58 -25.29 -15.28
N PHE A 833 -14.98 -24.11 -15.02
CA PHE A 833 -14.64 -23.57 -13.69
C PHE A 833 -15.91 -23.24 -12.83
N ASN A 834 -17.03 -23.97 -12.98
CA ASN A 834 -18.31 -23.61 -12.35
C ASN A 834 -19.05 -24.71 -11.57
N MET A 835 -18.41 -25.86 -11.25
CA MET A 835 -19.04 -26.87 -10.39
C MET A 835 -18.08 -27.48 -9.35
N SER A 836 -18.58 -27.68 -8.13
CA SER A 836 -17.86 -28.05 -6.91
C SER A 836 -17.75 -29.56 -6.68
N GLY A 837 -16.57 -30.01 -6.22
CA GLY A 837 -16.35 -31.24 -5.45
C GLY A 837 -15.15 -31.02 -4.50
N THR A 838 -15.29 -31.38 -3.22
CA THR A 838 -14.38 -30.90 -2.15
C THR A 838 -14.03 -31.99 -1.12
N VAL A 839 -12.74 -32.24 -0.94
CA VAL A 839 -12.08 -32.42 0.35
C VAL A 839 -11.31 -31.12 0.60
N GLN A 840 -11.50 -30.46 1.74
CA GLN A 840 -10.89 -29.15 2.01
C GLN A 840 -9.70 -29.33 2.96
N MET A 841 -8.57 -28.72 2.62
CA MET A 841 -7.36 -28.71 3.47
C MET A 841 -6.92 -27.27 3.69
N SER A 842 -6.58 -26.91 4.92
CA SER A 842 -5.89 -25.63 5.23
C SER A 842 -4.41 -25.92 5.49
N ILE A 843 -3.51 -25.06 5.01
CA ILE A 843 -2.08 -25.08 5.33
C ILE A 843 -1.80 -23.96 6.32
N ASN A 844 -1.23 -24.30 7.48
CA ASN A 844 -0.76 -23.33 8.47
C ASN A 844 0.70 -23.67 8.83
N SER A 845 1.52 -22.73 9.31
CA SER A 845 2.85 -23.06 9.85
C SER A 845 3.15 -22.17 11.06
N GLU A 846 3.73 -22.75 12.10
CA GLU A 846 4.24 -22.00 13.27
C GLU A 846 5.70 -21.55 13.08
N THR A 847 6.35 -21.98 12.00
CA THR A 847 7.81 -21.86 11.83
C THR A 847 8.25 -21.30 10.48
N ARG A 848 7.34 -21.19 9.50
CA ARG A 848 7.65 -20.74 8.13
C ARG A 848 6.63 -19.72 7.65
N ARG A 849 7.10 -18.65 7.02
CA ARG A 849 6.25 -17.70 6.30
C ARG A 849 5.80 -18.32 4.98
N TYR A 850 4.56 -18.09 4.56
CA TYR A 850 4.08 -18.50 3.25
C TYR A 850 3.02 -17.53 2.72
N GLU A 851 2.84 -17.51 1.40
CA GLU A 851 1.93 -16.60 0.71
C GLU A 851 1.26 -17.30 -0.47
N THR A 852 0.08 -16.81 -0.84
CA THR A 852 -0.70 -17.36 -1.96
C THR A 852 -0.11 -16.84 -3.27
N ALA A 853 0.51 -17.73 -4.05
CA ALA A 853 1.13 -17.36 -5.32
C ALA A 853 0.09 -17.28 -6.46
N MET A 854 -0.99 -18.07 -6.41
CA MET A 854 -2.08 -18.01 -7.40
C MET A 854 -3.42 -18.34 -6.76
N ALA A 855 -4.47 -17.64 -7.20
CA ALA A 855 -5.85 -17.93 -6.83
C ALA A 855 -6.74 -18.25 -8.06
N ASP A 856 -7.82 -19.00 -7.86
CA ASP A 856 -8.86 -19.17 -8.89
C ASP A 856 -9.77 -17.94 -8.99
N ILE A 857 -10.70 -17.94 -9.96
CA ILE A 857 -11.67 -16.84 -10.18
C ILE A 857 -12.62 -16.56 -9.00
N GLN A 858 -12.56 -17.37 -7.94
CA GLN A 858 -13.33 -17.24 -6.70
C GLN A 858 -12.43 -16.92 -5.51
N GLY A 859 -11.16 -16.55 -5.75
CA GLY A 859 -10.19 -16.18 -4.72
C GLY A 859 -9.54 -17.36 -3.98
N LYS A 860 -9.66 -18.61 -4.47
CA LYS A 860 -9.08 -19.77 -3.77
C LYS A 860 -7.63 -20.02 -4.15
N ALA A 861 -6.75 -20.12 -3.16
CA ALA A 861 -5.34 -20.44 -3.34
C ALA A 861 -5.16 -21.78 -4.08
N THR A 862 -4.60 -21.72 -5.28
CA THR A 862 -4.22 -22.88 -6.11
C THR A 862 -2.72 -23.20 -5.94
N PHE A 863 -1.92 -22.21 -5.54
CA PHE A 863 -0.48 -22.31 -5.30
C PHE A 863 -0.08 -21.53 -4.05
N VAL A 864 0.88 -22.06 -3.30
CA VAL A 864 1.49 -21.39 -2.15
C VAL A 864 2.99 -21.43 -2.28
N ARG A 865 3.66 -20.30 -2.06
CA ARG A 865 5.11 -20.25 -1.90
C ARG A 865 5.50 -20.01 -0.44
N ASP A 866 6.62 -20.57 -0.05
CA ASP A 866 7.31 -20.22 1.19
C ASP A 866 7.90 -18.80 1.00
N GLY A 867 7.62 -17.89 1.93
CA GLY A 867 8.02 -16.49 1.82
C GLY A 867 9.48 -16.26 2.22
N ASP A 868 10.11 -17.24 2.87
CA ASP A 868 11.50 -17.15 3.33
C ASP A 868 12.45 -18.05 2.52
N GLU A 869 11.92 -19.08 1.85
CA GLU A 869 12.70 -20.12 1.16
C GLU A 869 12.14 -20.41 -0.23
N LYS A 870 12.97 -20.94 -1.14
CA LYS A 870 12.54 -21.34 -2.50
C LYS A 870 11.75 -22.65 -2.48
N ILE A 871 10.55 -22.65 -1.88
CA ILE A 871 9.63 -23.81 -1.81
C ILE A 871 8.24 -23.43 -2.33
N VAL A 872 7.64 -24.28 -3.18
CA VAL A 872 6.24 -24.13 -3.63
C VAL A 872 5.45 -25.40 -3.34
N PHE A 873 4.23 -25.21 -2.86
CA PHE A 873 3.27 -26.26 -2.52
C PHE A 873 2.18 -26.39 -3.56
N PHE A 874 1.96 -27.63 -3.97
CA PHE A 874 0.87 -28.03 -4.85
C PHE A 874 -0.16 -28.80 -4.04
N PRO A 875 -1.35 -28.23 -3.81
CA PRO A 875 -2.37 -28.83 -2.96
C PRO A 875 -3.01 -30.06 -3.61
N ASP A 876 -3.02 -30.17 -4.95
CA ASP A 876 -3.50 -31.37 -5.65
C ASP A 876 -2.83 -31.52 -7.04
N ALA A 877 -2.32 -32.71 -7.37
CA ALA A 877 -1.76 -33.05 -8.69
C ALA A 877 -2.75 -33.86 -9.57
N THR A 878 -3.96 -34.12 -9.08
CA THR A 878 -4.99 -34.94 -9.73
C THR A 878 -5.70 -34.23 -10.89
N ILE A 879 -5.29 -32.98 -11.21
CA ILE A 879 -5.83 -32.11 -12.26
C ILE A 879 -5.91 -32.78 -13.66
N PHE A 880 -5.29 -33.94 -13.89
CA PHE A 880 -5.18 -34.53 -15.24
C PHE A 880 -5.63 -35.97 -15.40
N ILE A 881 -6.39 -36.51 -14.46
CA ILE A 881 -7.01 -37.82 -14.63
C ILE A 881 -8.43 -37.73 -14.12
N SER A 882 -9.36 -37.38 -15.02
CA SER A 882 -10.71 -37.90 -14.86
C SER A 882 -10.58 -39.40 -14.66
N ASP A 883 -11.14 -39.94 -13.58
CA ASP A 883 -11.24 -41.38 -13.32
C ASP A 883 -11.84 -42.09 -14.53
N GLN A 884 -11.01 -42.49 -15.47
CA GLN A 884 -11.29 -43.40 -16.57
C GLN A 884 -9.94 -43.87 -17.09
N THR A 885 -9.78 -45.18 -17.16
CA THR A 885 -8.75 -45.84 -17.94
C THR A 885 -8.54 -45.15 -19.30
N GLN A 886 -7.40 -44.48 -19.50
CA GLN A 886 -6.75 -44.29 -20.80
C GLN A 886 -7.43 -43.34 -21.83
N SER A 887 -7.90 -42.15 -21.44
CA SER A 887 -8.24 -41.09 -22.43
C SER A 887 -7.30 -39.89 -22.37
N THR A 888 -6.64 -39.63 -23.50
CA THR A 888 -5.86 -38.45 -23.88
C THR A 888 -6.53 -37.12 -23.50
N ILE A 889 -5.75 -36.19 -22.94
CA ILE A 889 -6.11 -34.77 -22.74
C ILE A 889 -6.61 -34.21 -24.09
N GLY A 890 -7.83 -33.66 -24.12
CA GLY A 890 -8.62 -33.57 -25.34
C GLY A 890 -8.36 -32.34 -26.22
N THR A 891 -7.72 -31.27 -25.72
CA THR A 891 -7.54 -30.02 -26.49
C THR A 891 -6.21 -29.29 -26.21
N ASN A 892 -5.70 -28.54 -27.19
CA ASN A 892 -4.49 -27.70 -27.08
C ASN A 892 -4.65 -26.59 -26.00
N THR A 893 -5.86 -26.05 -25.85
CA THR A 893 -6.19 -25.02 -24.85
C THR A 893 -6.06 -25.51 -23.40
N THR A 894 -6.45 -26.74 -23.09
CA THR A 894 -6.29 -27.31 -21.73
C THR A 894 -4.82 -27.60 -21.40
N LEU A 895 -4.05 -28.05 -22.39
CA LEU A 895 -2.59 -28.24 -22.26
C LEU A 895 -1.86 -26.91 -22.03
N LYS A 896 -2.32 -25.84 -22.70
CA LYS A 896 -1.82 -24.47 -22.56
C LYS A 896 -2.01 -23.93 -21.14
N VAL A 897 -3.22 -24.01 -20.58
CA VAL A 897 -3.49 -23.55 -19.20
C VAL A 897 -2.64 -24.30 -18.18
N ALA A 898 -2.51 -25.62 -18.33
CA ALA A 898 -1.64 -26.42 -17.47
C ALA A 898 -0.19 -25.95 -17.51
N ALA A 899 0.35 -25.73 -18.73
CA ALA A 899 1.71 -25.28 -18.92
C ALA A 899 1.96 -23.85 -18.41
N ASP A 900 0.98 -22.94 -18.56
CA ASP A 900 1.05 -21.57 -18.03
C ASP A 900 1.11 -21.53 -16.51
N VAL A 901 0.26 -22.33 -15.87
CA VAL A 901 0.22 -22.48 -14.42
C VAL A 901 1.55 -23.02 -13.87
N TRP A 902 2.17 -23.97 -14.59
CA TRP A 902 3.52 -24.43 -14.25
C TRP A 902 4.60 -23.37 -14.50
N ALA A 903 4.41 -22.47 -15.48
CA ALA A 903 5.39 -21.43 -15.81
C ALA A 903 5.50 -20.42 -14.71
N PHE A 904 4.34 -19.93 -14.29
CA PHE A 904 4.21 -19.04 -13.16
C PHE A 904 4.87 -19.62 -11.89
N ALA A 905 4.68 -20.92 -11.60
CA ALA A 905 5.34 -21.55 -10.46
C ALA A 905 6.87 -21.50 -10.55
N PHE A 906 7.46 -21.70 -11.74
CA PHE A 906 8.89 -21.56 -11.96
C PHE A 906 9.37 -20.11 -11.89
N ASP A 907 8.58 -19.16 -12.40
CA ASP A 907 8.92 -17.74 -12.41
C ASP A 907 9.01 -17.18 -10.99
N VAL A 908 8.07 -17.57 -10.13
CA VAL A 908 8.03 -17.27 -8.69
C VAL A 908 9.26 -17.80 -7.95
N PHE A 909 9.89 -18.89 -8.40
CA PHE A 909 11.09 -19.45 -7.75
C PHE A 909 12.38 -18.70 -8.07
N ILE A 910 12.42 -17.98 -9.19
CA ILE A 910 13.69 -17.52 -9.74
C ILE A 910 14.04 -16.10 -9.29
N ASN A 911 13.11 -15.34 -8.68
CA ASN A 911 13.30 -13.93 -8.27
C ASN A 911 14.14 -13.20 -9.33
N GLY A 912 13.55 -12.99 -10.50
CA GLY A 912 14.24 -12.62 -11.74
C GLY A 912 15.31 -11.55 -11.54
N ILE A 913 16.56 -11.98 -11.39
CA ILE A 913 17.69 -11.12 -11.67
C ILE A 913 17.91 -11.27 -13.17
N CYS A 914 17.60 -10.22 -13.92
CA CYS A 914 18.00 -10.15 -15.30
C CYS A 914 19.52 -10.11 -15.37
N SER A 915 20.11 -11.17 -15.92
CA SER A 915 21.50 -11.14 -16.32
C SER A 915 21.54 -10.61 -17.73
N SER A 916 22.08 -9.41 -17.88
CA SER A 916 22.40 -8.84 -19.17
C SER A 916 23.82 -9.24 -19.58
N ILE A 917 24.06 -9.24 -20.88
CA ILE A 917 25.38 -9.34 -21.48
C ILE A 917 25.89 -7.92 -21.71
N ASP A 918 27.18 -7.70 -21.45
CA ASP A 918 27.93 -6.49 -21.75
C ASP A 918 29.17 -6.98 -22.53
N THR A 919 29.16 -6.77 -23.84
CA THR A 919 30.09 -7.45 -24.77
C THR A 919 31.47 -6.78 -24.78
N ASP A 920 31.52 -5.46 -24.68
CA ASP A 920 32.75 -4.68 -24.70
C ASP A 920 33.29 -4.35 -23.28
N GLY A 921 32.46 -4.52 -22.24
CA GLY A 921 32.79 -4.34 -20.84
C GLY A 921 32.80 -2.88 -20.38
N ASP A 922 32.09 -1.99 -21.07
CA ASP A 922 32.04 -0.56 -20.73
C ASP A 922 31.05 -0.22 -19.61
N GLY A 923 30.23 -1.20 -19.20
CA GLY A 923 29.23 -1.10 -18.14
C GLY A 923 27.81 -0.80 -18.63
N ILE A 924 27.60 -0.65 -19.94
CA ILE A 924 26.29 -0.57 -20.57
C ILE A 924 25.94 -1.97 -21.10
N PRO A 925 24.82 -2.56 -20.66
CA PRO A 925 24.33 -3.80 -21.22
C PRO A 925 24.00 -3.69 -22.72
N ASN A 926 24.22 -4.77 -23.49
CA ASN A 926 23.95 -4.81 -24.94
C ASN A 926 22.56 -4.26 -25.33
N HIS A 927 21.48 -4.74 -24.69
CA HIS A 927 20.11 -4.26 -24.93
C HIS A 927 19.85 -2.76 -24.62
N LEU A 928 20.85 -2.04 -24.13
CA LEU A 928 20.82 -0.61 -23.86
C LEU A 928 21.98 0.13 -24.57
N ASP A 929 22.77 -0.60 -25.36
CA ASP A 929 24.00 -0.13 -26.00
C ASP A 929 23.87 -0.20 -27.51
N LEU A 930 23.92 0.97 -28.14
CA LEU A 930 23.73 1.10 -29.59
C LEU A 930 24.91 0.58 -30.44
N ASP A 931 26.04 0.21 -29.80
CA ASP A 931 27.24 -0.39 -30.42
C ASP A 931 27.88 -1.39 -29.43
N SER A 932 27.19 -2.50 -29.17
CA SER A 932 27.50 -3.50 -28.13
C SER A 932 28.95 -3.99 -28.14
N ASP A 933 29.58 -4.11 -29.32
CA ASP A 933 30.96 -4.61 -29.44
C ASP A 933 32.01 -3.51 -29.60
N ASN A 934 31.56 -2.26 -29.67
CA ASN A 934 32.36 -1.05 -29.67
C ASN A 934 33.36 -1.00 -30.83
N ASP A 935 32.95 -1.47 -32.00
CA ASP A 935 33.75 -1.39 -33.21
C ASP A 935 33.53 -0.10 -34.01
N GLY A 936 32.49 0.67 -33.67
CA GLY A 936 32.11 1.94 -34.30
C GLY A 936 31.07 1.80 -35.40
N CYS A 937 30.52 0.61 -35.61
CA CYS A 937 29.29 0.37 -36.35
C CYS A 937 28.12 0.27 -35.37
N LEU A 938 26.89 0.60 -35.81
CA LEU A 938 25.73 0.56 -34.91
C LEU A 938 25.05 -0.79 -35.02
N ASP A 939 24.59 -1.31 -33.89
CA ASP A 939 23.95 -2.63 -33.76
C ASP A 939 22.75 -2.76 -34.71
N ALA A 940 21.93 -1.71 -34.80
CA ALA A 940 20.84 -1.59 -35.76
C ALA A 940 21.22 -1.88 -37.22
N ILE A 941 22.45 -1.54 -37.65
CA ILE A 941 22.97 -1.84 -39.01
C ILE A 941 23.56 -3.24 -39.08
N GLU A 942 24.17 -3.70 -38.00
CA GLU A 942 24.86 -5.00 -37.92
C GLU A 942 23.93 -6.18 -37.67
N GLY A 943 22.69 -5.89 -37.29
CA GLY A 943 21.59 -6.84 -37.20
C GLY A 943 21.34 -7.60 -38.51
N SER A 944 20.45 -8.60 -38.45
CA SER A 944 20.25 -9.52 -39.57
C SER A 944 19.39 -8.95 -40.71
N GLU A 945 18.74 -7.79 -40.53
CA GLU A 945 17.84 -7.19 -41.51
C GLU A 945 18.54 -6.21 -42.46
N ASN A 946 17.83 -5.70 -43.48
CA ASN A 946 18.41 -4.76 -44.45
C ASN A 946 18.32 -3.29 -43.96
N VAL A 947 18.73 -3.01 -42.74
CA VAL A 947 18.80 -1.64 -42.21
C VAL A 947 19.87 -0.84 -42.95
N THR A 948 19.56 0.42 -43.23
CA THR A 948 20.46 1.36 -43.90
C THR A 948 20.65 2.62 -43.08
N THR A 949 21.77 3.32 -43.28
CA THR A 949 22.06 4.61 -42.61
C THR A 949 21.00 5.68 -42.84
N ALA A 950 20.14 5.55 -43.84
CA ALA A 950 19.03 6.48 -44.09
C ALA A 950 17.80 6.24 -43.20
N GLN A 951 17.71 5.08 -42.55
CA GLN A 951 16.64 4.71 -41.61
C GLN A 951 17.00 5.05 -40.16
N LEU A 952 18.29 5.25 -39.87
CA LEU A 952 18.74 5.67 -38.55
C LEU A 952 18.33 7.11 -38.24
N THR A 953 17.90 7.33 -37.00
CA THR A 953 17.58 8.65 -36.46
C THR A 953 18.42 8.92 -35.22
N THR A 954 18.44 10.15 -34.70
CA THR A 954 19.14 10.42 -33.44
C THR A 954 18.36 9.79 -32.31
N ALA A 955 19.01 8.91 -31.54
CA ALA A 955 18.39 8.28 -30.38
C ALA A 955 17.99 9.33 -29.34
N VAL A 956 16.88 9.10 -28.65
CA VAL A 956 16.41 9.91 -27.51
C VAL A 956 16.46 9.05 -26.24
N GLY A 957 15.95 9.54 -25.11
CA GLY A 957 16.09 8.83 -23.84
C GLY A 957 17.52 8.84 -23.28
N THR A 958 17.91 7.75 -22.63
CA THR A 958 19.20 7.56 -21.95
C THR A 958 20.19 6.67 -22.71
N VAL A 959 19.76 6.01 -23.79
CA VAL A 959 20.60 5.09 -24.58
C VAL A 959 21.76 5.78 -25.29
N THR A 960 22.85 5.05 -25.45
CA THR A 960 24.10 5.56 -26.03
C THR A 960 24.92 4.43 -26.62
N ALA A 961 25.80 4.73 -27.59
CA ALA A 961 26.77 3.77 -28.13
C ALA A 961 27.97 3.50 -27.19
N GLY A 962 27.81 3.71 -25.88
CA GLY A 962 28.88 3.43 -24.94
C GLY A 962 30.14 4.31 -24.92
N THR A 963 30.98 4.07 -23.92
CA THR A 963 32.28 4.70 -23.71
C THR A 963 33.38 3.94 -24.45
N GLY A 964 33.75 4.44 -25.62
CA GLY A 964 34.83 3.88 -26.43
C GLY A 964 34.47 3.86 -27.90
N SER A 965 33.17 3.93 -28.20
CA SER A 965 32.67 3.87 -29.56
C SER A 965 32.95 5.16 -30.32
N THR A 966 33.13 4.98 -31.63
CA THR A 966 33.17 6.09 -32.58
C THR A 966 31.86 6.26 -33.34
N ALA A 967 30.87 5.39 -33.11
CA ALA A 967 29.53 5.51 -33.64
C ALA A 967 28.83 6.76 -33.07
N SER A 968 27.80 7.21 -33.78
CA SER A 968 26.94 8.31 -33.31
C SER A 968 25.70 7.70 -32.68
N ASN A 969 25.26 8.20 -31.51
CA ASN A 969 24.07 7.71 -30.81
C ASN A 969 22.81 7.81 -31.70
N GLN A 970 22.51 6.73 -32.42
CA GLN A 970 21.46 6.63 -33.39
C GLN A 970 20.85 5.23 -33.38
N ASN A 971 19.52 5.17 -33.43
CA ASN A 971 18.73 3.93 -33.47
C ASN A 971 17.66 4.04 -34.59
N LEU A 972 16.66 3.17 -34.60
CA LEU A 972 15.58 3.18 -35.61
C LEU A 972 14.44 4.16 -35.31
N GLY A 973 14.47 4.80 -34.13
CA GLY A 973 13.54 5.82 -33.66
C GLY A 973 12.17 5.28 -33.24
N ASN A 974 11.39 6.16 -32.61
CA ASN A 974 10.25 5.82 -31.75
C ASN A 974 8.95 5.46 -32.51
N THR A 975 9.03 4.99 -33.76
CA THR A 975 7.85 4.50 -34.50
C THR A 975 7.76 2.98 -34.37
N VAL A 976 7.22 2.58 -33.24
CA VAL A 976 7.21 1.20 -32.76
C VAL A 976 5.83 0.55 -32.85
N ASP A 977 5.77 -0.77 -32.71
CA ASP A 977 4.52 -1.50 -32.59
C ASP A 977 3.95 -1.48 -31.16
N SER A 978 2.94 -2.30 -30.86
CA SER A 978 2.32 -2.30 -29.54
C SER A 978 3.17 -2.90 -28.42
N GLN A 979 4.37 -3.38 -28.74
CA GLN A 979 5.32 -4.03 -27.85
C GLN A 979 6.70 -3.34 -27.87
N GLY A 980 6.76 -2.07 -28.29
CA GLY A 980 8.01 -1.29 -28.29
C GLY A 980 9.00 -1.59 -29.43
N VAL A 981 8.72 -2.58 -30.30
CA VAL A 981 9.67 -2.93 -31.38
C VAL A 981 9.54 -2.01 -32.61
N PRO A 982 10.64 -1.47 -33.19
CA PRO A 982 10.62 -0.64 -34.41
C PRO A 982 9.89 -1.29 -35.59
N THR A 983 8.88 -0.61 -36.11
CA THR A 983 8.05 -1.12 -37.23
C THR A 983 8.81 -1.27 -38.55
N VAL A 984 10.00 -0.66 -38.65
CA VAL A 984 10.82 -0.70 -39.87
C VAL A 984 11.45 -2.07 -40.11
N VAL A 985 11.71 -2.84 -39.05
CA VAL A 985 12.28 -4.20 -39.09
C VAL A 985 11.24 -5.30 -38.89
N ASN A 986 10.06 -4.97 -38.33
CA ASN A 986 8.96 -5.94 -38.19
C ASN A 986 8.40 -6.42 -39.53
N SER A 987 7.70 -7.56 -39.51
CA SER A 987 7.12 -8.17 -40.71
C SER A 987 6.31 -7.19 -41.60
N GLY A 988 6.77 -7.01 -42.83
CA GLY A 988 6.22 -6.06 -43.80
C GLY A 988 6.79 -4.64 -43.73
N GLY A 989 7.77 -4.41 -42.84
CA GLY A 989 8.57 -3.20 -42.70
C GLY A 989 9.49 -2.96 -43.89
N ALA A 990 10.15 -1.80 -43.91
CA ALA A 990 10.98 -1.39 -45.05
C ALA A 990 12.37 -2.05 -45.06
N ALA A 991 12.88 -2.47 -43.89
CA ALA A 991 14.13 -3.21 -43.74
C ALA A 991 13.92 -4.73 -43.69
N ASP A 992 12.70 -5.18 -43.42
CA ASP A 992 12.32 -6.60 -43.27
C ASP A 992 12.65 -7.47 -44.51
N ILE A 993 13.40 -8.54 -44.29
CA ILE A 993 13.79 -9.60 -45.22
C ILE A 993 13.28 -10.97 -44.77
N ALA A 994 12.75 -11.05 -43.55
CA ALA A 994 12.27 -12.27 -42.93
C ALA A 994 10.78 -12.14 -42.55
N THR A 995 10.30 -12.85 -41.55
CA THR A 995 8.87 -12.82 -41.16
C THR A 995 8.69 -12.83 -39.65
N ASP A 996 9.76 -12.52 -38.94
CA ASP A 996 9.90 -12.37 -37.50
C ASP A 996 9.61 -10.92 -37.08
N GLN A 997 9.62 -10.72 -35.76
CA GLN A 997 9.51 -9.43 -35.10
C GLN A 997 10.93 -9.03 -34.68
N GLY A 998 11.31 -7.78 -34.94
CA GLY A 998 12.69 -7.31 -34.77
C GLY A 998 13.69 -7.94 -35.76
N GLN A 999 14.97 -7.71 -35.48
CA GLN A 999 16.14 -8.24 -36.15
C GLN A 999 16.78 -9.34 -35.29
N GLY A 1000 17.54 -10.24 -35.93
CA GLY A 1000 18.49 -11.11 -35.23
C GLY A 1000 19.85 -10.41 -35.02
N ILE A 1001 20.65 -10.94 -34.09
CA ILE A 1001 21.93 -10.35 -33.63
C ILE A 1001 23.00 -10.08 -34.72
N GLY A 1002 22.89 -10.68 -35.90
CA GLY A 1002 23.84 -10.46 -37.01
C GLY A 1002 25.32 -10.48 -36.59
N SER A 1003 26.00 -9.33 -36.73
CA SER A 1003 27.39 -9.11 -36.29
C SER A 1003 27.55 -8.14 -35.12
N SER A 1004 26.47 -7.62 -34.53
CA SER A 1004 26.48 -6.52 -33.53
C SER A 1004 27.28 -6.80 -32.25
N VAL A 1005 27.51 -8.07 -31.94
CA VAL A 1005 28.28 -8.51 -30.76
C VAL A 1005 29.66 -9.07 -31.11
N THR A 1006 30.17 -8.80 -32.31
CA THR A 1006 31.43 -9.37 -32.81
C THR A 1006 32.34 -8.29 -33.41
N ALA A 1007 33.19 -7.70 -32.56
CA ALA A 1007 34.04 -6.59 -32.95
C ALA A 1007 34.78 -6.82 -34.29
N ASN A 1008 34.37 -6.08 -35.32
CA ASN A 1008 34.91 -6.15 -36.67
C ASN A 1008 35.83 -4.96 -36.95
N ALA A 1009 36.47 -5.00 -38.12
CA ALA A 1009 37.20 -3.84 -38.61
C ALA A 1009 36.25 -2.94 -39.39
N LEU A 1010 36.15 -1.67 -39.01
CA LEU A 1010 35.39 -0.66 -39.74
C LEU A 1010 35.76 -0.59 -41.23
N ALA A 1011 34.77 -0.19 -42.02
CA ALA A 1011 34.99 0.12 -43.42
C ALA A 1011 35.99 1.27 -43.53
N VAL A 1012 37.08 1.07 -44.27
CA VAL A 1012 38.01 2.14 -44.60
C VAL A 1012 37.82 2.47 -46.08
N ALA A 1013 37.35 3.67 -46.38
CA ALA A 1013 37.10 4.13 -47.75
C ALA A 1013 38.33 3.97 -48.67
N GLY A 1014 39.54 4.16 -48.13
CA GLY A 1014 40.79 4.13 -48.88
C GLY A 1014 41.00 5.39 -49.72
N THR A 1015 42.08 5.41 -50.51
CA THR A 1015 42.42 6.52 -51.42
C THR A 1015 42.16 6.12 -52.86
N ILE A 1016 41.35 6.91 -53.55
CA ILE A 1016 40.96 6.69 -54.95
C ILE A 1016 41.88 7.46 -55.92
N SER A 1017 42.04 6.97 -57.16
CA SER A 1017 42.91 7.58 -58.18
C SER A 1017 42.51 9.02 -58.55
N ALA A 1018 43.43 9.82 -59.11
CA ALA A 1018 43.15 11.23 -59.44
C ALA A 1018 42.17 11.43 -60.62
N ASN A 1019 41.57 12.63 -60.68
CA ASN A 1019 40.71 13.10 -61.77
C ASN A 1019 41.37 13.00 -63.16
N GLN A 1020 40.56 12.81 -64.20
CA GLN A 1020 41.02 12.73 -65.60
C GLN A 1020 40.30 13.71 -66.52
N THR A 1021 40.93 14.08 -67.63
CA THR A 1021 40.36 14.94 -68.67
C THR A 1021 40.56 14.31 -70.04
N LEU A 1022 39.48 14.18 -70.82
CA LEU A 1022 39.47 13.43 -72.09
C LEU A 1022 38.65 14.17 -73.16
N SER A 1023 38.93 13.82 -74.42
CA SER A 1023 38.08 14.17 -75.56
C SER A 1023 36.85 13.26 -75.62
N SER A 1024 35.71 13.78 -76.11
CA SER A 1024 34.47 13.00 -76.24
C SER A 1024 34.68 11.74 -77.09
N GLY A 1025 34.29 10.58 -76.55
CA GLY A 1025 34.37 9.26 -77.20
C GLY A 1025 35.61 8.44 -76.84
N ASN A 1026 36.50 8.95 -75.98
CA ASN A 1026 37.67 8.22 -75.48
C ASN A 1026 37.36 7.45 -74.18
N THR A 1027 38.05 6.32 -73.98
CA THR A 1027 38.02 5.53 -72.75
C THR A 1027 38.98 6.11 -71.71
N PRO A 1028 38.53 6.34 -70.46
CA PRO A 1028 39.41 6.73 -69.36
C PRO A 1028 40.47 5.68 -69.02
N ALA A 1029 41.57 6.12 -68.41
CA ALA A 1029 42.53 5.19 -67.80
C ALA A 1029 41.88 4.46 -66.62
N THR A 1030 42.33 3.23 -66.34
CA THR A 1030 41.84 2.42 -65.22
C THR A 1030 41.90 3.20 -63.90
N LEU A 1031 40.75 3.25 -63.23
CA LEU A 1031 40.61 3.82 -61.89
C LEU A 1031 41.07 2.78 -60.87
N SER A 1032 41.72 3.21 -59.81
CA SER A 1032 42.25 2.33 -58.75
C SER A 1032 41.91 2.86 -57.37
N LEU A 1033 41.58 1.94 -56.46
CA LEU A 1033 41.42 2.18 -55.03
C LEU A 1033 42.54 1.48 -54.27
N THR A 1034 43.15 2.15 -53.31
CA THR A 1034 44.21 1.59 -52.46
C THR A 1034 43.97 1.89 -50.99
N GLY A 1035 44.37 0.97 -50.10
CA GLY A 1035 44.28 1.18 -48.65
C GLY A 1035 42.86 1.08 -48.08
N SER A 1036 41.91 0.50 -48.82
CA SER A 1036 40.56 0.25 -48.35
C SER A 1036 40.44 -1.05 -47.55
N THR A 1037 39.54 -1.08 -46.58
CA THR A 1037 39.18 -2.27 -45.78
C THR A 1037 37.67 -2.49 -45.90
N GLY A 1038 37.24 -3.66 -46.38
CA GLY A 1038 35.83 -3.97 -46.64
C GLY A 1038 35.54 -4.41 -48.09
N ALA A 1039 34.29 -4.76 -48.36
CA ALA A 1039 33.78 -5.10 -49.68
C ALA A 1039 33.64 -3.86 -50.56
N ILE A 1040 34.13 -3.92 -51.80
CA ILE A 1040 34.19 -2.78 -52.73
C ILE A 1040 33.00 -2.80 -53.68
N GLN A 1041 32.37 -1.64 -53.90
CA GLN A 1041 31.37 -1.43 -54.95
C GLN A 1041 31.57 -0.07 -55.62
N TRP A 1042 31.93 -0.07 -56.92
CA TRP A 1042 32.04 1.17 -57.69
C TRP A 1042 30.66 1.75 -58.02
N GLN A 1043 30.54 3.07 -57.91
CA GLN A 1043 29.33 3.82 -58.23
C GLN A 1043 29.62 4.90 -59.28
N VAL A 1044 28.61 5.25 -60.07
CA VAL A 1044 28.67 6.27 -61.12
C VAL A 1044 27.60 7.34 -60.92
N SER A 1045 27.92 8.58 -61.27
CA SER A 1045 26.99 9.70 -61.24
C SER A 1045 27.17 10.59 -62.47
N SER A 1046 26.09 11.22 -62.93
CA SER A 1046 26.11 12.23 -64.00
C SER A 1046 26.03 13.67 -63.48
N ASP A 1047 25.66 13.85 -62.22
CA ASP A 1047 25.35 15.14 -61.57
C ASP A 1047 26.25 15.44 -60.36
N ASN A 1048 27.08 14.47 -59.94
CA ASN A 1048 27.90 14.51 -58.72
C ASN A 1048 27.09 14.57 -57.41
N SER A 1049 25.82 14.17 -57.46
CA SER A 1049 24.96 14.10 -56.28
C SER A 1049 24.34 12.71 -56.13
N THR A 1050 23.80 12.16 -57.22
CA THR A 1050 23.12 10.86 -57.21
C THR A 1050 24.05 9.80 -57.80
N PHE A 1051 24.51 8.87 -56.97
CA PHE A 1051 25.41 7.78 -57.38
C PHE A 1051 24.66 6.45 -57.47
N THR A 1052 24.86 5.70 -58.55
CA THR A 1052 24.27 4.37 -58.78
C THR A 1052 25.35 3.30 -58.89
N ASN A 1053 25.07 2.10 -58.37
CA ASN A 1053 26.01 0.97 -58.42
C ASN A 1053 26.28 0.53 -59.86
N ILE A 1054 27.56 0.38 -60.19
CA ILE A 1054 27.99 -0.22 -61.45
C ILE A 1054 27.98 -1.75 -61.27
N SER A 1055 27.07 -2.43 -61.97
CA SER A 1055 26.88 -3.87 -61.83
C SER A 1055 28.20 -4.65 -62.05
N GLY A 1056 28.57 -5.48 -61.07
CA GLY A 1056 29.74 -6.36 -61.09
C GLY A 1056 31.09 -5.67 -60.85
N ALA A 1057 31.11 -4.35 -60.63
CA ALA A 1057 32.35 -3.61 -60.39
C ALA A 1057 32.74 -3.64 -58.90
N THR A 1058 33.30 -4.77 -58.46
CA THR A 1058 33.68 -5.01 -57.04
C THR A 1058 35.18 -5.19 -56.81
N ALA A 1059 36.00 -5.03 -57.85
CA ALA A 1059 37.46 -5.10 -57.74
C ALA A 1059 38.05 -3.76 -57.31
N ALA A 1060 39.25 -3.78 -56.73
CA ALA A 1060 40.03 -2.57 -56.40
C ALA A 1060 40.39 -1.69 -57.61
N THR A 1061 40.13 -2.17 -58.84
CA THR A 1061 40.29 -1.39 -60.07
C THR A 1061 39.04 -1.47 -60.93
N TYR A 1062 38.67 -0.36 -61.57
CA TYR A 1062 37.57 -0.30 -62.54
C TYR A 1062 38.01 0.46 -63.79
N THR A 1063 37.69 -0.06 -64.97
CA THR A 1063 38.00 0.61 -66.24
C THR A 1063 36.69 1.06 -66.91
N PRO A 1064 36.37 2.37 -66.87
CA PRO A 1064 35.18 2.88 -67.53
C PRO A 1064 35.22 2.70 -69.05
N GLY A 1065 34.04 2.58 -69.66
CA GLY A 1065 33.89 2.61 -71.12
C GLY A 1065 34.19 4.00 -71.72
N ALA A 1066 34.03 4.13 -73.04
CA ALA A 1066 34.17 5.42 -73.71
C ALA A 1066 33.07 6.39 -73.25
N LEU A 1067 33.45 7.62 -72.88
CA LEU A 1067 32.53 8.63 -72.35
C LEU A 1067 32.38 9.81 -73.31
N THR A 1068 31.15 10.31 -73.46
CA THR A 1068 30.81 11.48 -74.29
C THR A 1068 30.36 12.69 -73.47
N ALA A 1069 30.28 12.54 -72.14
CA ALA A 1069 29.92 13.61 -71.21
C ALA A 1069 30.72 13.44 -69.90
N THR A 1070 30.92 14.54 -69.18
CA THR A 1070 31.57 14.51 -67.86
C THR A 1070 30.82 13.56 -66.94
N THR A 1071 31.54 12.64 -66.30
CA THR A 1071 30.97 11.57 -65.47
C THR A 1071 31.78 11.43 -64.17
N TYR A 1072 31.10 11.18 -63.07
CA TYR A 1072 31.67 11.07 -61.73
C TYR A 1072 31.67 9.63 -61.25
N TYR A 1073 32.72 9.22 -60.55
CA TYR A 1073 32.85 7.88 -59.98
C TYR A 1073 33.26 7.98 -58.52
N ARG A 1074 32.73 7.11 -57.68
CA ARG A 1074 33.23 6.88 -56.31
C ARG A 1074 33.17 5.40 -55.99
N VAL A 1075 33.81 5.00 -54.91
CA VAL A 1075 33.67 3.67 -54.32
C VAL A 1075 32.90 3.77 -53.01
N LEU A 1076 31.91 2.89 -52.86
CA LEU A 1076 31.30 2.51 -51.59
C LEU A 1076 32.04 1.28 -51.06
N VAL A 1077 32.53 1.36 -49.82
CA VAL A 1077 33.19 0.26 -49.12
C VAL A 1077 32.31 -0.17 -47.95
N THR A 1078 32.02 -1.45 -47.84
CA THR A 1078 31.14 -2.01 -46.80
C THR A 1078 31.95 -2.92 -45.86
N SER A 1079 31.84 -2.74 -44.55
CA SER A 1079 32.47 -3.62 -43.54
C SER A 1079 31.81 -5.01 -43.55
N ILE A 1080 32.30 -5.92 -42.70
CA ILE A 1080 31.66 -7.22 -42.50
C ILE A 1080 30.29 -7.05 -41.84
N GLY A 1081 30.17 -6.11 -40.89
CA GLY A 1081 28.92 -5.72 -40.22
C GLY A 1081 27.95 -4.86 -41.04
N GLY A 1082 28.29 -4.48 -42.28
CA GLY A 1082 27.35 -3.75 -43.14
C GLY A 1082 27.46 -2.22 -43.09
N CYS A 1083 28.20 -1.65 -42.14
CA CYS A 1083 28.57 -0.23 -42.18
C CYS A 1083 29.30 0.15 -43.45
N THR A 1084 29.01 1.34 -43.97
CA THR A 1084 29.55 1.78 -45.26
C THR A 1084 30.30 3.09 -45.18
N GLU A 1085 31.44 3.15 -45.88
CA GLU A 1085 32.22 4.36 -46.07
C GLU A 1085 32.35 4.70 -47.55
N THR A 1086 32.34 6.00 -47.88
CA THR A 1086 32.50 6.46 -49.26
C THR A 1086 33.84 7.13 -49.48
N SER A 1087 34.53 6.72 -50.55
CA SER A 1087 35.73 7.40 -51.01
C SER A 1087 35.44 8.77 -51.62
N ASP A 1088 36.50 9.57 -51.78
CA ASP A 1088 36.47 10.79 -52.59
C ASP A 1088 35.92 10.53 -54.00
N VAL A 1089 35.36 11.57 -54.62
CA VAL A 1089 34.82 11.47 -55.99
C VAL A 1089 35.91 11.71 -57.03
N ILE A 1090 36.02 10.80 -58.00
CA ILE A 1090 36.75 10.98 -59.25
C ILE A 1090 35.86 11.64 -60.29
N THR A 1091 36.31 12.76 -60.82
CA THR A 1091 35.69 13.44 -61.96
C THR A 1091 36.42 13.10 -63.25
N ILE A 1092 35.70 12.56 -64.24
CA ILE A 1092 36.18 12.40 -65.61
C ILE A 1092 35.56 13.50 -66.47
N THR A 1093 36.36 14.53 -66.80
CA THR A 1093 35.90 15.69 -67.56
C THR A 1093 35.97 15.45 -69.06
N ILE A 1094 34.87 15.66 -69.79
CA ILE A 1094 34.84 15.59 -71.26
C ILE A 1094 34.81 17.00 -71.87
N MET A 1095 35.77 17.30 -72.75
CA MET A 1095 35.86 18.58 -73.44
C MET A 1095 35.16 18.54 -74.81
N SER A 1096 34.36 19.57 -75.12
CA SER A 1096 33.69 19.79 -76.42
C SER A 1096 34.15 21.10 -77.11
N LEU A 1097 34.75 20.95 -78.31
CA LEU A 1097 35.11 21.92 -79.39
C LEU A 1097 36.51 22.61 -79.45
N CYS A 1098 37.15 22.54 -80.64
CA CYS A 1098 38.50 23.04 -80.98
C CYS A 1098 38.71 23.35 -82.51
N TYR A 1099 39.60 24.30 -82.89
CA TYR A 1099 40.08 24.58 -84.29
C TYR A 1099 41.59 24.25 -84.47
N LYS A 1100 42.00 23.87 -85.70
CA LYS A 1100 43.37 23.40 -86.06
C LYS A 1100 44.24 24.43 -86.81
N PRO A 1101 45.57 24.49 -86.57
CA PRO A 1101 46.51 25.23 -87.42
C PRO A 1101 46.50 24.75 -88.88
N ALA A 1102 46.94 25.61 -89.81
CA ALA A 1102 47.06 25.26 -91.22
C ALA A 1102 47.98 24.04 -91.43
N VAL A 1103 47.46 23.03 -92.14
CA VAL A 1103 48.16 21.79 -92.48
C VAL A 1103 49.33 22.08 -93.43
N THR A 1104 50.57 21.82 -93.00
CA THR A 1104 51.79 21.98 -93.83
C THR A 1104 52.19 20.72 -94.60
N ALA A 1105 51.47 19.60 -94.44
CA ALA A 1105 51.69 18.36 -95.19
C ALA A 1105 50.38 17.60 -95.45
N GLY A 1106 50.13 17.23 -96.71
CA GLY A 1106 48.89 16.60 -97.18
C GLY A 1106 48.39 17.27 -98.47
N THR A 1107 47.22 16.87 -98.99
CA THR A 1107 46.60 17.48 -100.17
C THR A 1107 46.11 18.90 -99.83
N VAL A 1108 47.00 19.88 -99.91
CA VAL A 1108 46.69 21.26 -99.55
C VAL A 1108 45.97 21.94 -100.72
N LEU A 1109 44.68 22.27 -100.53
CA LEU A 1109 43.88 23.00 -101.52
C LEU A 1109 44.42 24.43 -101.70
N GLU A 1110 44.43 24.91 -102.94
CA GLU A 1110 44.82 26.27 -103.26
C GLU A 1110 43.86 27.27 -102.63
N THR A 1111 44.40 28.28 -101.93
CA THR A 1111 43.58 29.39 -101.46
C THR A 1111 43.23 30.28 -102.65
N LYS A 1112 41.96 30.28 -103.06
CA LYS A 1112 41.50 31.00 -104.26
C LYS A 1112 41.13 32.46 -104.02
N LEU A 1113 40.98 32.86 -102.75
CA LEU A 1113 40.55 34.20 -102.35
C LEU A 1113 41.66 34.91 -101.56
N GLY A 1114 41.92 36.17 -101.87
CA GLY A 1114 42.88 36.96 -101.10
C GLY A 1114 42.86 38.45 -101.43
N ILE A 1115 43.33 39.26 -100.47
CA ILE A 1115 43.53 40.70 -100.60
C ILE A 1115 45.02 41.03 -100.41
N THR A 1116 45.63 41.75 -101.35
CA THR A 1116 47.06 42.14 -101.27
C THR A 1116 47.26 43.62 -101.55
N ALA A 1117 48.05 44.28 -100.71
CA ALA A 1117 48.52 45.64 -100.94
C ALA A 1117 49.83 45.69 -101.76
N LEU A 1118 50.38 44.52 -102.11
CA LEU A 1118 51.64 44.39 -102.87
C LEU A 1118 51.42 44.30 -104.38
N GLY A 1119 50.20 44.53 -104.88
CA GLY A 1119 49.87 44.53 -106.30
C GLY A 1119 49.87 43.14 -106.96
N ARG A 1120 49.75 42.05 -106.18
CA ARG A 1120 49.85 40.68 -106.69
C ARG A 1120 48.51 40.03 -107.09
N ALA A 1121 47.38 40.73 -106.93
CA ALA A 1121 46.07 40.23 -107.35
C ALA A 1121 45.87 40.41 -108.87
N GLY A 1122 45.59 39.32 -109.60
CA GLY A 1122 44.99 39.42 -110.93
C GLY A 1122 45.91 39.34 -112.16
N THR A 1123 47.12 38.78 -112.06
CA THR A 1123 48.03 38.23 -113.11
C THR A 1123 49.46 38.78 -113.17
N ASP A 1124 50.36 37.81 -113.42
CA ASP A 1124 51.78 37.84 -113.79
C ASP A 1124 52.84 38.19 -112.74
N SER A 1125 53.05 37.26 -111.79
CA SER A 1125 54.37 36.63 -111.50
C SER A 1125 54.49 35.97 -110.10
N GLY A 1126 53.45 35.28 -109.60
CA GLY A 1126 53.62 34.53 -108.33
C GLY A 1126 52.51 33.60 -107.87
N SER A 1127 51.52 33.26 -108.69
CA SER A 1127 50.39 32.38 -108.32
C SER A 1127 49.67 32.78 -107.02
N TRP A 1128 49.70 34.05 -106.65
CA TRP A 1128 49.07 34.54 -105.43
C TRP A 1128 47.56 34.80 -105.69
N PRO A 1129 46.62 34.44 -104.77
CA PRO A 1129 46.82 33.92 -103.42
C PRO A 1129 47.10 32.41 -103.32
N MET A 1130 46.96 31.66 -104.42
CA MET A 1130 47.05 30.18 -104.48
C MET A 1130 48.42 29.60 -104.08
N VAL A 1131 49.48 30.41 -104.07
CA VAL A 1131 50.80 30.07 -103.52
C VAL A 1131 50.76 29.85 -102.00
N ARG A 1132 49.77 30.44 -101.33
CA ARG A 1132 49.38 30.08 -99.97
C ARG A 1132 48.28 29.03 -100.10
N LYS A 1133 48.48 27.89 -99.43
CA LYS A 1133 47.57 26.75 -99.49
C LYS A 1133 47.02 26.47 -98.11
N GLY A 1134 45.79 25.96 -98.03
CA GLY A 1134 45.18 25.51 -96.78
C GLY A 1134 44.41 26.58 -95.99
N ALA A 1135 44.30 27.80 -96.52
CA ALA A 1135 43.44 28.85 -95.99
C ALA A 1135 42.23 29.10 -96.92
N TRP A 1136 41.11 29.58 -96.36
CA TRP A 1136 39.97 30.04 -97.17
C TRP A 1136 40.17 31.46 -97.73
N THR A 1137 40.98 32.29 -97.08
CA THR A 1137 41.35 33.65 -97.54
C THR A 1137 42.77 34.00 -97.11
N VAL A 1138 43.51 34.72 -97.95
CA VAL A 1138 44.88 35.20 -97.67
C VAL A 1138 44.94 36.73 -97.71
N LEU A 1139 45.51 37.35 -96.68
CA LEU A 1139 45.78 38.78 -96.61
C LEU A 1139 47.30 39.02 -96.66
N GLU A 1140 47.80 39.89 -97.54
CA GLU A 1140 49.24 40.16 -97.69
C GLU A 1140 49.57 41.66 -97.87
N SER A 1141 50.54 42.18 -97.12
CA SER A 1141 51.00 43.58 -97.21
C SER A 1141 52.41 43.75 -96.61
N LYS A 1142 53.20 44.73 -97.10
CA LYS A 1142 54.52 45.10 -96.51
C LYS A 1142 54.46 46.37 -95.64
N GLU A 1143 53.61 47.33 -96.01
CA GLU A 1143 53.64 48.69 -95.42
C GLU A 1143 52.24 49.21 -95.06
N LYS A 1144 51.17 48.44 -95.32
CA LYS A 1144 49.78 48.81 -95.01
C LYS A 1144 49.13 47.77 -94.11
N GLY A 1145 48.48 48.17 -93.02
CA GLY A 1145 47.68 47.25 -92.20
C GLY A 1145 46.36 46.88 -92.88
N PHE A 1146 45.85 45.67 -92.62
CA PHE A 1146 44.43 45.38 -92.82
C PHE A 1146 43.69 45.96 -91.61
N VAL A 1147 43.05 47.11 -91.81
CA VAL A 1147 42.30 47.79 -90.76
C VAL A 1147 40.86 47.31 -90.84
N VAL A 1148 40.46 46.45 -89.91
CA VAL A 1148 39.04 46.25 -89.64
C VAL A 1148 38.48 47.52 -89.02
N ASN A 1149 37.18 47.79 -89.25
CA ASN A 1149 36.52 48.89 -88.58
C ASN A 1149 36.73 48.77 -87.07
N ARG A 1150 36.81 49.91 -86.39
CA ARG A 1150 37.03 49.96 -84.96
C ARG A 1150 35.86 50.62 -84.28
N VAL A 1151 35.52 50.12 -83.11
CA VAL A 1151 34.61 50.79 -82.18
C VAL A 1151 35.40 51.18 -80.95
N SER A 1152 35.24 52.43 -80.53
CA SER A 1152 35.98 53.01 -79.41
C SER A 1152 35.46 52.51 -78.05
N ALA A 1153 34.18 52.14 -77.96
CA ALA A 1153 33.57 51.50 -76.80
C ALA A 1153 32.79 50.25 -77.21
N THR A 1154 32.77 49.21 -76.36
CA THR A 1154 32.02 47.97 -76.60
C THR A 1154 30.53 48.23 -76.77
N ALA A 1155 29.99 49.22 -76.06
CA ALA A 1155 28.59 49.61 -76.17
C ALA A 1155 28.19 50.10 -77.58
N ASP A 1156 29.14 50.62 -78.36
CA ASP A 1156 28.89 51.16 -79.71
C ASP A 1156 28.56 50.04 -80.72
N LEU A 1157 28.86 48.77 -80.41
CA LEU A 1157 28.48 47.63 -81.25
C LEU A 1157 26.97 47.53 -81.46
N SER A 1158 26.18 48.02 -80.50
CA SER A 1158 24.71 48.09 -80.59
C SER A 1158 24.20 49.05 -81.67
N GLN A 1159 25.05 49.98 -82.13
CA GLN A 1159 24.70 50.91 -83.22
C GLN A 1159 24.84 50.27 -84.61
N ILE A 1160 25.42 49.07 -84.72
CA ILE A 1160 25.47 48.30 -85.97
C ILE A 1160 24.14 47.57 -86.13
N THR A 1161 23.12 48.26 -86.64
CA THR A 1161 21.74 47.77 -86.66
C THR A 1161 21.47 46.63 -87.65
N ASN A 1162 22.42 46.33 -88.55
CA ASN A 1162 22.33 45.27 -89.55
C ASN A 1162 23.61 44.41 -89.56
N ALA A 1163 24.04 43.92 -88.39
CA ALA A 1163 25.16 43.00 -88.31
C ALA A 1163 24.83 41.66 -88.99
N VAL A 1164 25.77 41.15 -89.78
CA VAL A 1164 25.63 39.86 -90.48
C VAL A 1164 26.64 38.87 -89.91
N GLU A 1165 26.27 37.59 -89.87
CA GLU A 1165 27.15 36.54 -89.37
C GLU A 1165 28.48 36.51 -90.16
N GLY A 1166 29.59 36.46 -89.43
CA GLY A 1166 30.95 36.57 -89.94
C GLY A 1166 31.49 38.01 -90.04
N MET A 1167 30.70 39.04 -89.72
CA MET A 1167 31.21 40.42 -89.65
C MET A 1167 32.28 40.54 -88.56
N MET A 1168 33.37 41.26 -88.83
CA MET A 1168 34.49 41.42 -87.90
C MET A 1168 34.77 42.89 -87.61
N ILE A 1169 35.06 43.20 -86.35
CA ILE A 1169 35.36 44.56 -85.89
C ILE A 1169 36.38 44.50 -84.74
N TYR A 1170 37.22 45.52 -84.62
CA TYR A 1170 38.11 45.62 -83.47
C TYR A 1170 37.46 46.49 -82.40
N ASP A 1171 37.31 45.94 -81.20
CA ASP A 1171 36.76 46.64 -80.05
C ASP A 1171 37.91 47.19 -79.22
N GLU A 1172 38.08 48.52 -79.21
CA GLU A 1172 39.21 49.16 -78.53
C GLU A 1172 39.05 49.15 -77.00
N GLU A 1173 37.83 49.10 -76.47
CA GLU A 1173 37.59 49.02 -75.02
C GLU A 1173 37.82 47.59 -74.48
N ALA A 1174 37.35 46.58 -75.21
CA ALA A 1174 37.58 45.18 -74.85
C ALA A 1174 38.96 44.64 -75.28
N ASP A 1175 39.75 45.46 -75.98
CA ASP A 1175 41.06 45.14 -76.58
C ASP A 1175 41.08 43.78 -77.32
N CYS A 1176 40.07 43.53 -78.16
CA CYS A 1176 39.91 42.25 -78.85
C CYS A 1176 39.34 42.43 -80.26
N LEU A 1177 39.69 41.51 -81.17
CA LEU A 1177 38.96 41.34 -82.42
C LEU A 1177 37.64 40.61 -82.11
N LYS A 1178 36.50 41.22 -82.41
CA LYS A 1178 35.19 40.60 -82.29
C LYS A 1178 34.69 40.09 -83.64
N ILE A 1179 34.01 38.95 -83.62
CA ILE A 1179 33.24 38.41 -84.74
C ILE A 1179 31.78 38.28 -84.35
N TYR A 1180 30.87 38.67 -85.25
CA TYR A 1180 29.44 38.47 -85.07
C TYR A 1180 29.08 37.05 -85.51
N THR A 1181 28.71 36.18 -84.58
CA THR A 1181 28.44 34.76 -84.86
C THR A 1181 27.51 34.18 -83.79
N ILE A 1182 26.92 33.02 -84.04
CA ILE A 1182 26.28 32.23 -82.97
C ILE A 1182 27.35 31.37 -82.31
N LYS A 1183 27.62 31.56 -81.01
CA LYS A 1183 28.48 30.66 -80.22
C LYS A 1183 27.61 29.56 -79.60
N GLU A 1184 28.17 28.38 -79.37
CA GLU A 1184 27.47 27.30 -78.68
C GLU A 1184 26.95 27.77 -77.31
N GLY A 1185 25.65 27.57 -77.07
CA GLY A 1185 24.93 28.08 -75.90
C GLY A 1185 24.13 29.36 -76.16
N ASP A 1186 24.39 30.07 -77.26
CA ASP A 1186 23.63 31.26 -77.61
C ASP A 1186 22.38 30.92 -78.42
N SER A 1187 21.29 31.63 -78.13
CA SER A 1187 20.02 31.50 -78.84
C SER A 1187 19.92 32.37 -80.10
N ALA A 1188 20.85 33.31 -80.29
CA ALA A 1188 20.95 34.19 -81.47
C ALA A 1188 22.40 34.69 -81.65
N ALA A 1189 22.73 35.20 -82.84
CA ALA A 1189 24.09 35.69 -83.13
C ALA A 1189 24.42 36.93 -82.32
N ALA A 1190 25.64 37.01 -81.79
CA ALA A 1190 26.14 38.15 -81.02
C ALA A 1190 27.63 38.43 -81.33
N TRP A 1191 28.15 39.54 -80.82
CA TRP A 1191 29.56 39.91 -80.97
C TRP A 1191 30.42 39.21 -79.92
N HIS A 1192 31.30 38.32 -80.34
CA HIS A 1192 32.20 37.58 -79.44
C HIS A 1192 33.66 37.92 -79.70
N CYS A 1193 34.43 38.13 -78.63
CA CYS A 1193 35.87 38.28 -78.71
C CYS A 1193 36.56 36.98 -79.13
N PHE A 1194 37.52 37.09 -80.04
CA PHE A 1194 38.29 35.97 -80.58
C PHE A 1194 39.57 35.71 -79.76
N ASN A 1195 39.42 35.13 -78.55
CA ASN A 1195 40.45 35.20 -77.49
C ASN A 1195 41.08 33.87 -77.03
N THR A 1196 40.75 32.72 -77.61
CA THR A 1196 41.18 31.40 -77.07
C THR A 1196 42.20 30.68 -77.96
N GLN A 1197 43.30 30.18 -77.38
CA GLN A 1197 44.42 29.50 -78.06
C GLN A 1197 44.58 28.01 -77.63
N ALA A 1198 44.74 27.10 -78.61
CA ALA A 1198 45.25 25.70 -78.56
C ALA A 1198 44.31 24.53 -78.13
N CYS A 1199 44.46 23.39 -78.83
CA CYS A 1199 44.07 22.03 -78.38
C CYS A 1199 45.24 21.05 -78.63
N PRO A 1200 45.39 19.97 -77.83
CA PRO A 1200 46.45 18.97 -77.99
C PRO A 1200 46.18 18.03 -79.17
N ASP A 1201 47.24 17.49 -79.76
CA ASP A 1201 47.22 16.61 -80.95
C ASP A 1201 46.46 15.28 -80.77
#